data_AF-A0A0F7SUP9-F1
#
_entry.id   AF-A0A0F7SUP9-F1
#
_cell.length_a   1.000
_cell.length_b   1.000
_cell.length_c   1.000
_cell.angle_alpha   90.00
_cell.angle_beta   90.00
_cell.angle_gamma   90.00
#
_symmetry.space_group_name_H-M   'P 1'
#
loop_
_entity.id
_entity.type
_entity.pdbx_description
1 polymer ?
#
loop_
_entity_poly.entity_id
_entity_poly.type
_entity_poly.pdbx_seq_one_letter_code
_entity_poly.pdbx_strand_id
1 'polypeptide(L)'
;MKPEETIMDEIPERTPPSLLLLSFMPSEPMINLKPQALGLTSREKQGAEQMNKTSRWRLLDIGKLGGAELKLLSGRMNDLKNSTSSSPDLLPPSKDYYESLEESLQGGVTIVQVREKDVDTGEFFEVARRTKELCDKYSVPLIINDRLDIFLALLHTSSSPPAGIHIGQTDLPLPLARQLLDSFGCPDAIIGISTSSVQDAEIAKEQGADYIGVGPVWWTGSKDVSKKIILGVRGVEDVVKAFGGPAVAIGGIKSTNLPLLLHASPSLAGAAIISDIVSSPVPKNAASSLSAIIKKARSAVPVQKQPGLTKERIVQSFGELLSVLKAEGPVINQLTNIVVTNDSANATLAVGASPIMATVPSEVTELSKIIGGLLINFGTIKDLDGFLAAGAAANRNGKPVVFDPVAVGASDLRRTSAKKMLDTFQPTVIKGNAGEIAYLAGSNEVVSRGVDSGSTLFKDPKKVVKDLARKQRCIVVCTGVDDYISDGETVVKLSNGDKLLGVITGSGCMTGSLVACFCAAARLKSLSSGNTDDSNNLVRGDMLLGALSGILAMTIAAEVAAARPETKGPNTFRSALIDEICFRRLPKIICLSLPSSLFHQHIFYSMSPQTITETKGGVFFPLPRTASWVQWSYIWIMQGFIAGLIDAAINFKIAMNMYEYEPNTSFWLFPLPFAGDLGVTCLVQGLATYLIVPCLILPDVNASRVSKLPDGPWPRTAHLPALSEAWNGPSGKVDWRSVPGGLLRFWAEGMDGMGVLLLPYGYWRARRDGKEVSASAVLAKVGREIIKGVIWGAVLFFLFWPISIAILAPIYSHKSMSAADGHLWATEISKAVFTFIIGFFQNALVALQTLGARQHYDISEGGSVDHQAGQEDATVDERTRLLGSV
;
A
#
# COMPACT_ATOMS: atom_id res chain seq x y z
N MET A 1 52.58 46.01 5.09
CA MET A 1 51.84 44.83 4.57
C MET A 1 50.55 44.72 5.37
N LYS A 2 49.43 44.29 4.75
CA LYS A 2 48.12 44.21 5.41
C LYS A 2 48.10 43.07 6.44
N PRO A 3 47.37 43.19 7.55
CA PRO A 3 46.64 42.08 8.15
C PRO A 3 45.33 41.87 7.36
N GLU A 4 44.96 40.62 7.09
CA GLU A 4 43.69 40.29 6.42
C GLU A 4 42.55 40.18 7.43
N GLU A 5 41.40 40.76 7.09
CA GLU A 5 40.16 40.60 7.84
C GLU A 5 39.54 39.23 7.51
N THR A 6 39.21 38.42 8.52
CA THR A 6 38.26 37.33 8.35
C THR A 6 37.51 37.06 9.66
N ILE A 7 36.70 38.04 10.06
CA ILE A 7 35.63 37.83 11.04
C ILE A 7 34.33 37.73 10.23
N MET A 8 33.98 36.50 9.84
CA MET A 8 32.57 36.18 9.58
C MET A 8 32.01 35.67 10.89
N ASP A 9 31.30 36.56 11.61
CA ASP A 9 30.55 36.16 12.78
C ASP A 9 29.50 35.12 12.39
N GLU A 10 29.46 34.01 13.15
CA GLU A 10 28.40 33.02 13.04
C GLU A 10 27.08 33.69 13.47
N ILE A 11 26.26 34.08 12.50
CA ILE A 11 24.87 34.46 12.76
C ILE A 11 24.18 33.24 13.39
N PRO A 12 23.72 33.31 14.65
CA PRO A 12 23.05 32.17 15.25
C PRO A 12 21.76 31.91 14.47
N GLU A 13 21.59 30.67 13.98
CA GLU A 13 20.36 30.22 13.33
C GLU A 13 19.18 30.32 14.32
N ARG A 14 18.56 31.50 14.38
CA ARG A 14 17.27 31.69 15.05
C ARG A 14 16.25 30.88 14.26
N THR A 15 15.80 29.77 14.85
CA THR A 15 14.67 29.01 14.33
C THR A 15 13.49 29.96 14.10
N PRO A 16 12.96 30.06 12.86
CA PRO A 16 11.91 31.01 12.57
C PRO A 16 10.64 30.66 13.36
N PRO A 17 9.84 31.66 13.77
CA PRO A 17 8.62 31.43 14.54
C PRO A 17 7.68 30.47 13.82
N SER A 18 6.98 29.62 14.58
CA SER A 18 6.01 28.67 14.04
C SER A 18 4.74 29.38 13.58
N LEU A 19 4.73 29.85 12.33
CA LEU A 19 3.63 30.66 11.79
C LEU A 19 2.54 29.81 11.13
N LEU A 20 1.34 29.81 11.71
CA LEU A 20 0.10 29.40 11.04
C LEU A 20 -0.70 30.67 10.72
N LEU A 21 -0.62 31.12 9.47
CA LEU A 21 -1.38 32.26 8.96
C LEU A 21 -2.75 31.80 8.45
N LEU A 22 -3.81 32.36 9.02
CA LEU A 22 -5.17 32.16 8.52
C LEU A 22 -5.58 33.39 7.70
N SER A 23 -5.83 33.19 6.40
CA SER A 23 -6.31 34.25 5.50
C SER A 23 -7.79 34.02 5.22
N PHE A 24 -8.65 34.96 5.60
CA PHE A 24 -10.10 34.85 5.42
C PHE A 24 -10.58 35.59 4.17
N MET A 25 -11.58 35.01 3.49
CA MET A 25 -12.34 35.65 2.41
C MET A 25 -13.85 35.59 2.74
N PRO A 26 -14.43 36.67 3.27
CA PRO A 26 -15.84 36.69 3.67
C PRO A 26 -16.89 36.97 2.58
N SER A 27 -16.60 36.99 1.28
CA SER A 27 -17.67 37.03 0.25
C SER A 27 -17.25 36.61 -1.17
N GLU A 28 -18.20 36.04 -1.93
CA GLU A 28 -18.37 36.19 -3.38
C GLU A 28 -19.87 36.36 -3.65
N PRO A 29 -20.28 37.23 -4.60
CA PRO A 29 -21.62 37.18 -5.18
C PRO A 29 -21.56 37.09 -6.72
N MET A 30 -21.71 35.88 -7.28
CA MET A 30 -21.81 35.66 -8.74
C MET A 30 -22.93 34.68 -9.11
N ILE A 31 -24.19 35.11 -8.96
CA ILE A 31 -25.36 34.35 -9.42
C ILE A 31 -25.52 34.49 -10.95
N ASN A 32 -24.87 33.60 -11.70
CA ASN A 32 -25.14 33.40 -13.13
C ASN A 32 -26.22 32.33 -13.33
N LEU A 33 -27.47 32.68 -13.05
CA LEU A 33 -28.62 31.75 -13.13
C LEU A 33 -28.97 31.40 -14.58
N LYS A 34 -28.57 30.20 -15.01
CA LYS A 34 -29.14 29.56 -16.22
C LYS A 34 -30.64 29.28 -15.99
N PRO A 35 -31.55 29.64 -16.93
CA PRO A 35 -33.02 29.49 -16.77
C PRO A 35 -33.60 28.05 -16.70
N GLN A 36 -32.80 27.07 -16.28
CA GLN A 36 -33.15 25.64 -16.26
C GLN A 36 -33.40 25.10 -14.84
N ALA A 37 -32.95 25.80 -13.79
CA ALA A 37 -33.08 25.34 -12.40
C ALA A 37 -34.34 25.83 -11.66
N LEU A 38 -35.11 26.74 -12.26
CA LEU A 38 -36.37 27.25 -11.71
C LEU A 38 -37.52 26.87 -12.65
N GLY A 39 -38.61 26.33 -12.09
CA GLY A 39 -39.78 25.81 -12.80
C GLY A 39 -40.68 26.88 -13.42
N LEU A 40 -40.08 27.87 -14.10
CA LEU A 40 -40.74 28.99 -14.74
C LEU A 40 -41.57 28.55 -15.95
N THR A 41 -42.72 29.17 -16.13
CA THR A 41 -43.58 29.00 -17.30
C THR A 41 -42.88 29.53 -18.56
N SER A 42 -43.31 29.05 -19.74
CA SER A 42 -42.71 29.44 -21.03
C SER A 42 -42.73 30.95 -21.29
N ARG A 43 -43.70 31.66 -20.69
CA ARG A 43 -43.88 33.12 -20.81
C ARG A 43 -42.87 33.90 -19.96
N GLU A 44 -42.56 33.41 -18.77
CA GLU A 44 -41.55 33.99 -17.87
C GLU A 44 -40.13 33.77 -18.41
N LYS A 45 -39.87 32.61 -19.04
CA LYS A 45 -38.58 32.33 -19.72
C LYS A 45 -38.31 33.31 -20.86
N GLN A 46 -39.31 33.61 -21.70
CA GLN A 46 -39.17 34.65 -22.73
C GLN A 46 -38.96 36.05 -22.14
N GLY A 47 -39.62 36.39 -21.03
CA GLY A 47 -39.41 37.67 -20.33
C GLY A 47 -37.98 37.81 -19.79
N ALA A 48 -37.43 36.76 -19.18
CA ALA A 48 -36.06 36.74 -18.68
C ALA A 48 -35.01 36.83 -19.81
N GLU A 49 -35.21 36.13 -20.93
CA GLU A 49 -34.33 36.23 -22.11
C GLU A 49 -34.40 37.61 -22.79
N GLN A 50 -35.54 38.31 -22.75
CA GLN A 50 -35.64 39.68 -23.23
C GLN A 50 -34.95 40.67 -22.29
N MET A 51 -35.10 40.55 -20.97
CA MET A 51 -34.42 41.41 -19.99
C MET A 51 -32.88 41.29 -20.08
N ASN A 52 -32.35 40.09 -20.33
CA ASN A 52 -30.91 39.87 -20.47
C ASN A 52 -30.30 40.50 -21.75
N LYS A 53 -31.12 40.99 -22.69
CA LYS A 53 -30.67 41.64 -23.94
C LYS A 53 -30.71 43.17 -23.90
N THR A 54 -31.23 43.78 -22.84
CA THR A 54 -31.46 45.25 -22.77
C THR A 54 -30.92 45.87 -21.48
N SER A 55 -29.62 45.67 -21.23
CA SER A 55 -28.87 46.36 -20.18
C SER A 55 -28.63 47.86 -20.49
N ARG A 56 -29.68 48.68 -20.33
CA ARG A 56 -29.56 50.13 -20.06
C ARG A 56 -30.61 50.59 -19.04
N TRP A 57 -30.11 51.26 -18.01
CA TRP A 57 -30.84 51.89 -16.92
C TRP A 57 -32.14 52.61 -17.34
N ARG A 58 -33.25 52.28 -16.65
CA ARG A 58 -34.38 53.19 -16.41
C ARG A 58 -34.84 53.02 -14.97
N LEU A 59 -34.99 54.13 -14.25
CA LEU A 59 -35.66 54.13 -12.95
C LEU A 59 -37.09 53.60 -13.13
N LEU A 60 -37.51 52.71 -12.24
CA LEU A 60 -38.91 52.36 -12.07
C LEU A 60 -39.55 53.36 -11.11
N ASP A 61 -40.49 54.14 -11.62
CA ASP A 61 -41.23 55.15 -10.88
C ASP A 61 -42.20 54.46 -9.90
N ILE A 62 -41.92 54.63 -8.60
CA ILE A 62 -42.53 53.84 -7.51
C ILE A 62 -43.99 54.24 -7.26
N GLY A 63 -44.46 55.35 -7.84
CA GLY A 63 -45.80 55.91 -7.64
C GLY A 63 -46.99 55.15 -8.27
N LYS A 64 -46.81 53.92 -8.77
CA LYS A 64 -47.85 53.17 -9.51
C LYS A 64 -48.19 51.76 -9.02
N LEU A 65 -47.60 51.29 -7.90
CA LEU A 65 -47.93 49.98 -7.34
C LEU A 65 -49.09 50.07 -6.34
N GLY A 66 -50.05 49.14 -6.44
CA GLY A 66 -51.23 49.13 -5.58
C GLY A 66 -50.91 48.63 -4.16
N GLY A 67 -51.75 49.00 -3.17
CA GLY A 67 -51.54 48.64 -1.76
C GLY A 67 -51.45 47.13 -1.45
N ALA A 68 -51.93 46.27 -2.35
CA ALA A 68 -51.76 44.82 -2.25
C ALA A 68 -50.33 44.37 -2.64
N GLU A 69 -49.74 44.95 -3.68
CA GLU A 69 -48.37 44.65 -4.14
C GLU A 69 -47.33 45.17 -3.15
N LEU A 70 -47.56 46.37 -2.58
CA LEU A 70 -46.75 46.93 -1.50
C LEU A 70 -46.74 46.05 -0.25
N LYS A 71 -47.88 45.42 0.12
CA LYS A 71 -47.92 44.44 1.23
C LYS A 71 -47.18 43.15 0.90
N LEU A 72 -47.28 42.66 -0.33
CA LEU A 72 -46.57 41.45 -0.77
C LEU A 72 -45.05 41.68 -0.81
N LEU A 73 -44.62 42.87 -1.24
CA LEU A 73 -43.24 43.33 -1.20
C LEU A 73 -42.74 43.56 0.23
N SER A 74 -43.53 44.16 1.13
CA SER A 74 -43.10 44.35 2.52
C SER A 74 -42.96 43.02 3.28
N GLY A 75 -43.85 42.04 3.00
CA GLY A 75 -43.71 40.68 3.52
C GLY A 75 -42.42 40.03 3.04
N ARG A 76 -42.20 40.00 1.72
CA ARG A 76 -40.97 39.44 1.13
C ARG A 76 -39.70 40.21 1.50
N MET A 77 -39.78 41.51 1.78
CA MET A 77 -38.64 42.30 2.30
C MET A 77 -38.32 41.97 3.76
N ASN A 78 -39.31 41.58 4.57
CA ASN A 78 -39.04 41.04 5.91
C ASN A 78 -38.47 39.61 5.83
N ASP A 79 -38.94 38.78 4.90
CA ASP A 79 -38.32 37.48 4.63
C ASP A 79 -36.87 37.63 4.14
N LEU A 80 -36.59 38.62 3.28
CA LEU A 80 -35.22 38.98 2.83
C LEU A 80 -34.35 39.57 3.96
N LYS A 81 -34.92 40.33 4.89
CA LYS A 81 -34.19 40.80 6.10
C LYS A 81 -33.95 39.68 7.12
N ASN A 82 -34.75 38.62 7.09
CA ASN A 82 -34.47 37.39 7.85
C ASN A 82 -33.56 36.43 7.08
N SER A 83 -33.24 36.70 5.80
CA SER A 83 -32.23 35.98 5.02
C SER A 83 -30.90 36.73 4.89
N THR A 84 -30.72 37.88 5.55
CA THR A 84 -29.41 38.55 5.68
C THR A 84 -28.61 37.95 6.84
N SER A 85 -28.01 36.79 6.59
CA SER A 85 -26.81 36.33 7.30
C SER A 85 -25.68 36.15 6.28
N SER A 86 -24.52 36.72 6.59
CA SER A 86 -23.36 36.82 5.70
C SER A 86 -22.83 35.48 5.18
N SER A 87 -22.75 35.38 3.85
CA SER A 87 -21.64 34.77 3.09
C SER A 87 -21.40 33.24 3.15
N PRO A 88 -21.92 32.45 2.18
CA PRO A 88 -21.89 30.99 2.23
C PRO A 88 -20.87 30.26 1.30
N ASP A 89 -20.05 30.93 0.50
CA ASP A 89 -19.27 30.24 -0.56
C ASP A 89 -18.00 29.50 -0.07
N LEU A 90 -17.56 29.74 1.17
CA LEU A 90 -16.50 28.98 1.83
C LEU A 90 -16.84 28.55 3.27
N LEU A 91 -17.75 29.24 3.96
CA LEU A 91 -18.18 28.87 5.31
C LEU A 91 -19.20 27.73 5.28
N PRO A 92 -19.18 26.78 6.24
CA PRO A 92 -20.25 25.81 6.40
C PRO A 92 -21.61 26.51 6.63
N PRO A 93 -22.74 26.01 6.10
CA PRO A 93 -24.05 26.65 6.23
C PRO A 93 -24.57 26.88 7.67
N SER A 94 -23.89 26.31 8.67
CA SER A 94 -24.21 26.40 10.09
C SER A 94 -23.18 27.19 10.90
N LYS A 95 -22.27 27.93 10.26
CA LYS A 95 -21.14 28.62 10.91
C LYS A 95 -21.10 30.10 10.54
N ASP A 96 -21.08 30.96 11.55
CA ASP A 96 -20.78 32.38 11.37
C ASP A 96 -19.27 32.62 11.13
N TYR A 97 -18.94 33.73 10.49
CA TYR A 97 -17.57 34.17 10.25
C TYR A 97 -16.78 34.36 11.55
N TYR A 98 -17.33 35.08 12.54
CA TYR A 98 -16.64 35.39 13.79
C TYR A 98 -16.53 34.15 14.69
N GLU A 99 -17.55 33.29 14.66
CA GLU A 99 -17.51 31.98 15.33
C GLU A 99 -16.40 31.08 14.74
N SER A 100 -16.28 31.03 13.41
CA SER A 100 -15.23 30.27 12.71
C SER A 100 -13.83 30.81 13.01
N LEU A 101 -13.68 32.13 13.06
CA LEU A 101 -12.44 32.82 13.46
C LEU A 101 -12.09 32.53 14.94
N GLU A 102 -13.04 32.66 15.87
CA GLU A 102 -12.79 32.40 17.29
C GLU A 102 -12.35 30.95 17.54
N GLU A 103 -13.03 29.98 16.91
CA GLU A 103 -12.62 28.58 16.99
C GLU A 103 -11.22 28.35 16.39
N SER A 104 -10.89 29.01 15.28
CA SER A 104 -9.58 28.90 14.64
C SER A 104 -8.46 29.45 15.52
N LEU A 105 -8.70 30.57 16.20
CA LEU A 105 -7.79 31.16 17.20
C LEU A 105 -7.58 30.19 18.38
N GLN A 106 -8.65 29.59 18.90
CA GLN A 106 -8.56 28.54 19.93
C GLN A 106 -7.84 27.28 19.45
N GLY A 107 -7.78 27.03 18.14
CA GLY A 107 -7.01 25.96 17.53
C GLY A 107 -5.51 26.27 17.36
N GLY A 108 -5.04 27.46 17.75
CA GLY A 108 -3.62 27.82 17.67
C GLY A 108 -3.15 28.32 16.31
N VAL A 109 -4.02 29.04 15.59
CA VAL A 109 -3.62 30.04 14.60
C VAL A 109 -2.78 31.11 15.30
N THR A 110 -1.67 31.52 14.67
CA THR A 110 -0.69 32.43 15.30
C THR A 110 -0.67 33.82 14.67
N ILE A 111 -1.34 34.01 13.54
CA ILE A 111 -1.50 35.29 12.85
C ILE A 111 -2.71 35.21 11.91
N VAL A 112 -3.49 36.29 11.83
CA VAL A 112 -4.69 36.38 11.00
C VAL A 112 -4.48 37.45 9.92
N GLN A 113 -4.96 37.17 8.72
CA GLN A 113 -5.10 38.15 7.64
C GLN A 113 -6.57 38.26 7.23
N VAL A 114 -7.11 39.47 7.23
CA VAL A 114 -8.41 39.74 6.61
C VAL A 114 -8.20 40.21 5.18
N ARG A 115 -8.94 39.60 4.24
CA ARG A 115 -8.88 39.91 2.82
C ARG A 115 -10.28 40.00 2.24
N GLU A 116 -10.73 41.23 2.06
CA GLU A 116 -11.89 41.58 1.24
C GLU A 116 -11.43 42.20 -0.07
N LYS A 117 -12.16 41.93 -1.16
CA LYS A 117 -11.90 42.53 -2.48
C LYS A 117 -13.11 43.23 -3.09
N ASP A 118 -14.29 42.71 -2.83
CA ASP A 118 -15.51 43.08 -3.57
C ASP A 118 -16.59 43.74 -2.69
N VAL A 119 -16.33 43.90 -1.38
CA VAL A 119 -17.23 44.61 -0.44
C VAL A 119 -16.89 46.10 -0.35
N ASP A 120 -17.87 46.91 0.05
CA ASP A 120 -17.69 48.35 0.23
C ASP A 120 -16.73 48.67 1.39
N THR A 121 -15.99 49.78 1.25
CA THR A 121 -14.95 50.21 2.21
C THR A 121 -15.46 50.31 3.66
N GLY A 122 -16.70 50.77 3.87
CA GLY A 122 -17.29 50.86 5.21
C GLY A 122 -17.63 49.49 5.82
N GLU A 123 -17.98 48.51 4.99
CA GLU A 123 -18.25 47.14 5.42
C GLU A 123 -16.94 46.41 5.75
N PHE A 124 -15.93 46.51 4.87
CA PHE A 124 -14.59 45.97 5.16
C PHE A 124 -14.02 46.57 6.46
N PHE A 125 -14.18 47.89 6.68
CA PHE A 125 -13.74 48.50 7.92
C PHE A 125 -14.37 47.86 9.16
N GLU A 126 -15.69 47.66 9.19
CA GLU A 126 -16.37 47.04 10.35
C GLU A 126 -15.99 45.56 10.54
N VAL A 127 -15.85 44.80 9.45
CA VAL A 127 -15.34 43.41 9.49
C VAL A 127 -13.93 43.37 10.07
N ALA A 128 -13.03 44.22 9.59
CA ALA A 128 -11.65 44.27 10.05
C ALA A 128 -11.54 44.73 11.52
N ARG A 129 -12.39 45.69 11.93
CA ARG A 129 -12.48 46.20 13.32
C ARG A 129 -12.92 45.10 14.29
N ARG A 130 -14.00 44.38 13.98
CA ARG A 130 -14.48 43.26 14.79
C ARG A 130 -13.50 42.09 14.84
N THR A 131 -12.85 41.78 13.72
CA THR A 131 -11.78 40.77 13.67
C THR A 131 -10.58 41.19 14.51
N LYS A 132 -10.23 42.49 14.56
CA LYS A 132 -9.17 43.00 15.43
C LYS A 132 -9.49 42.80 16.91
N GLU A 133 -10.69 43.18 17.35
CA GLU A 133 -11.16 42.96 18.73
C GLU A 133 -11.06 41.48 19.14
N LEU A 134 -11.46 40.57 18.25
CA LEU A 134 -11.42 39.14 18.50
C LEU A 134 -9.98 38.59 18.48
N CYS A 135 -9.10 39.07 17.60
CA CYS A 135 -7.69 38.66 17.59
C CYS A 135 -6.95 39.13 18.86
N ASP A 136 -7.25 40.33 19.37
CA ASP A 136 -6.65 40.89 20.58
C ASP A 136 -6.99 40.07 21.84
N LYS A 137 -8.22 39.57 21.94
CA LYS A 137 -8.64 38.63 23.00
C LYS A 137 -7.75 37.38 23.11
N TYR A 138 -7.14 36.96 21.99
CA TYR A 138 -6.24 35.81 21.92
C TYR A 138 -4.76 36.19 21.76
N SER A 139 -4.42 37.50 21.80
CA SER A 139 -3.07 38.02 21.56
C SER A 139 -2.46 37.59 20.21
N VAL A 140 -3.30 37.51 19.17
CA VAL A 140 -2.89 37.14 17.81
C VAL A 140 -2.79 38.39 16.92
N PRO A 141 -1.69 38.61 16.19
CA PRO A 141 -1.56 39.75 15.29
C PRO A 141 -2.52 39.67 14.08
N LEU A 142 -3.04 40.85 13.67
CA LEU A 142 -3.87 41.03 12.49
C LEU A 142 -3.11 41.75 11.36
N ILE A 143 -3.19 41.22 10.14
CA ILE A 143 -2.71 41.84 8.90
C ILE A 143 -3.89 42.20 7.99
N ILE A 144 -3.82 43.39 7.37
CA ILE A 144 -4.81 43.85 6.38
C ILE A 144 -4.27 43.61 4.96
N ASN A 145 -5.06 42.97 4.09
CA ASN A 145 -4.66 42.68 2.71
C ASN A 145 -5.02 43.85 1.76
N ASP A 146 -4.05 44.27 0.93
CA ASP A 146 -4.06 45.30 -0.13
C ASP A 146 -4.46 46.74 0.29
N ARG A 147 -5.25 46.92 1.36
CA ARG A 147 -5.89 48.19 1.75
C ARG A 147 -5.20 48.90 2.92
N LEU A 148 -4.19 49.72 2.60
CA LEU A 148 -3.49 50.57 3.58
C LEU A 148 -4.43 51.59 4.26
N ASP A 149 -5.45 52.08 3.56
CA ASP A 149 -6.46 53.00 4.10
C ASP A 149 -7.29 52.36 5.22
N ILE A 150 -7.65 51.08 5.09
CA ILE A 150 -8.32 50.31 6.16
C ILE A 150 -7.38 50.12 7.36
N PHE A 151 -6.09 49.83 7.12
CA PHE A 151 -5.10 49.75 8.20
C PHE A 151 -5.01 51.07 8.99
N LEU A 152 -4.91 52.22 8.29
CA LEU A 152 -4.83 53.54 8.91
C LEU A 152 -6.11 53.90 9.68
N ALA A 153 -7.29 53.55 9.16
CA ALA A 153 -8.56 53.78 9.86
C ALA A 153 -8.66 52.99 11.19
N LEU A 154 -8.06 51.80 11.26
CA LEU A 154 -8.05 50.98 12.48
C LEU A 154 -7.15 51.55 13.59
N LEU A 155 -6.11 52.32 13.25
CA LEU A 155 -5.25 53.01 14.23
C LEU A 155 -6.03 53.97 15.14
N HIS A 156 -7.12 54.55 14.65
CA HIS A 156 -7.93 55.53 15.37
C HIS A 156 -9.15 54.95 16.08
N THR A 157 -9.40 53.64 15.94
CA THR A 157 -10.69 53.02 16.33
C THR A 157 -10.54 51.69 17.07
N SER A 158 -9.38 51.05 17.01
CA SER A 158 -9.06 49.82 17.75
C SER A 158 -8.28 50.13 19.04
N SER A 159 -8.41 49.28 20.05
CA SER A 159 -7.66 49.39 21.32
C SER A 159 -6.14 49.20 21.15
N SER A 160 -5.72 48.56 20.06
CA SER A 160 -4.32 48.46 19.64
C SER A 160 -4.25 48.39 18.10
N PRO A 161 -3.14 48.84 17.47
CA PRO A 161 -3.01 48.89 16.02
C PRO A 161 -3.00 47.48 15.40
N PRO A 162 -3.40 47.30 14.12
CA PRO A 162 -3.08 46.09 13.36
C PRO A 162 -1.57 45.91 13.26
N ALA A 163 -1.09 44.67 13.12
CA ALA A 163 0.34 44.38 13.08
C ALA A 163 0.99 44.79 11.75
N GLY A 164 0.21 44.91 10.68
CA GLY A 164 0.75 45.30 9.38
C GLY A 164 -0.20 45.14 8.20
N ILE A 165 0.37 45.22 7.00
CA ILE A 165 -0.31 45.03 5.73
C ILE A 165 0.35 43.91 4.90
N HIS A 166 -0.40 43.36 3.95
CA HIS A 166 0.14 42.48 2.91
C HIS A 166 -0.30 43.00 1.54
N ILE A 167 0.64 43.10 0.61
CA ILE A 167 0.41 43.64 -0.74
C ILE A 167 0.76 42.61 -1.82
N GLY A 168 0.03 42.66 -2.93
CA GLY A 168 0.36 41.97 -4.17
C GLY A 168 1.26 42.79 -5.08
N GLN A 169 1.80 42.12 -6.10
CA GLN A 169 2.72 42.69 -7.11
C GLN A 169 2.11 43.81 -7.98
N THR A 170 0.79 44.00 -7.94
CA THR A 170 0.05 45.01 -8.72
C THR A 170 -0.56 46.11 -7.86
N ASP A 171 -0.36 46.03 -6.54
CA ASP A 171 -0.99 46.93 -5.57
C ASP A 171 -0.03 48.10 -5.26
N LEU A 172 -0.19 48.76 -4.12
CA LEU A 172 0.68 49.87 -3.73
C LEU A 172 2.15 49.42 -3.63
N PRO A 173 3.12 50.06 -4.34
CA PRO A 173 4.52 49.65 -4.30
C PRO A 173 5.11 49.68 -2.89
N LEU A 174 5.86 48.65 -2.51
CA LEU A 174 6.37 48.46 -1.15
C LEU A 174 7.11 49.68 -0.58
N PRO A 175 8.06 50.33 -1.30
CA PRO A 175 8.76 51.49 -0.76
C PRO A 175 7.82 52.67 -0.45
N LEU A 176 6.75 52.85 -1.24
CA LEU A 176 5.76 53.90 -1.01
C LEU A 176 4.83 53.53 0.15
N ALA A 177 4.48 52.25 0.30
CA ALA A 177 3.71 51.76 1.45
C ALA A 177 4.48 51.97 2.77
N ARG A 178 5.79 51.70 2.79
CA ARG A 178 6.68 52.00 3.94
C ARG A 178 6.71 53.50 4.24
N GLN A 179 7.01 54.35 3.25
CA GLN A 179 7.02 55.80 3.41
C GLN A 179 5.71 56.37 3.99
N LEU A 180 4.56 55.83 3.57
CA LEU A 180 3.27 56.24 4.10
C LEU A 180 3.11 55.79 5.57
N LEU A 181 3.39 54.52 5.89
CA LEU A 181 3.33 54.02 7.27
C LEU A 181 4.24 54.81 8.21
N ASP A 182 5.47 55.13 7.78
CA ASP A 182 6.39 55.98 8.52
C ASP A 182 5.80 57.39 8.75
N SER A 183 5.20 57.99 7.71
CA SER A 183 4.59 59.33 7.79
C SER A 183 3.36 59.41 8.71
N PHE A 184 2.66 58.29 8.91
CA PHE A 184 1.56 58.15 9.87
C PHE A 184 2.03 57.64 11.25
N GLY A 185 3.35 57.58 11.50
CA GLY A 185 3.91 57.24 12.81
C GLY A 185 3.88 55.74 13.15
N CYS A 186 3.87 54.88 12.13
CA CYS A 186 3.83 53.42 12.28
C CYS A 186 5.05 52.73 11.62
N PRO A 187 6.30 53.09 11.99
CA PRO A 187 7.50 52.54 11.34
C PRO A 187 7.65 51.02 11.54
N ASP A 188 7.23 50.50 12.70
CA ASP A 188 7.30 49.07 13.05
C ASP A 188 6.17 48.22 12.43
N ALA A 189 5.29 48.81 11.61
CA ALA A 189 4.22 48.07 10.95
C ALA A 189 4.80 47.11 9.90
N ILE A 190 4.39 45.84 9.97
CA ILE A 190 4.91 44.77 9.11
C ILE A 190 4.36 44.93 7.70
N ILE A 191 5.23 44.85 6.67
CA ILE A 191 4.83 44.80 5.27
C ILE A 191 5.21 43.44 4.67
N GLY A 192 4.19 42.65 4.36
CA GLY A 192 4.34 41.43 3.58
C GLY A 192 4.12 41.65 2.09
N ILE A 193 4.84 40.92 1.23
CA ILE A 193 4.59 40.95 -0.23
C ILE A 193 4.42 39.53 -0.80
N SER A 194 3.47 39.36 -1.73
CA SER A 194 3.28 38.11 -2.46
C SER A 194 4.42 37.89 -3.48
N THR A 195 5.09 36.73 -3.41
CA THR A 195 6.20 36.35 -4.31
C THR A 195 5.94 35.00 -4.98
N SER A 196 6.34 34.88 -6.24
CA SER A 196 6.13 33.71 -7.10
C SER A 196 7.38 33.22 -7.84
N SER A 197 8.49 33.97 -7.76
CA SER A 197 9.77 33.65 -8.37
C SER A 197 10.95 33.99 -7.44
N VAL A 198 12.15 33.52 -7.78
CA VAL A 198 13.40 33.89 -7.10
C VAL A 198 13.67 35.40 -7.27
N GLN A 199 13.41 35.93 -8.46
CA GLN A 199 13.55 37.35 -8.77
C GLN A 199 12.59 38.22 -7.95
N ASP A 200 11.34 37.77 -7.75
CA ASP A 200 10.36 38.48 -6.90
C ASP A 200 10.87 38.58 -5.45
N ALA A 201 11.55 37.53 -4.97
CA ALA A 201 12.11 37.46 -3.62
C ALA A 201 13.39 38.30 -3.45
N GLU A 202 14.25 38.36 -4.46
CA GLU A 202 15.41 39.27 -4.51
C GLU A 202 14.94 40.73 -4.47
N ILE A 203 13.96 41.09 -5.31
CA ILE A 203 13.37 42.44 -5.32
C ILE A 203 12.68 42.76 -3.98
N ALA A 204 11.93 41.82 -3.40
CA ALA A 204 11.29 42.01 -2.09
C ALA A 204 12.31 42.27 -0.96
N LYS A 205 13.47 41.60 -1.03
CA LYS A 205 14.59 41.81 -0.10
C LYS A 205 15.23 43.20 -0.28
N GLU A 206 15.51 43.59 -1.51
CA GLU A 206 16.07 44.92 -1.84
C GLU A 206 15.14 46.06 -1.42
N GLN A 207 13.82 45.87 -1.52
CA GLN A 207 12.82 46.85 -1.11
C GLN A 207 12.54 46.87 0.40
N GLY A 208 13.08 45.92 1.18
CA GLY A 208 12.88 45.87 2.63
C GLY A 208 11.52 45.31 3.07
N ALA A 209 11.03 44.26 2.42
CA ALA A 209 9.89 43.49 2.93
C ALA A 209 10.23 42.79 4.26
N ASP A 210 9.30 42.79 5.20
CA ASP A 210 9.48 42.09 6.49
C ASP A 210 9.24 40.58 6.37
N TYR A 211 8.34 40.18 5.46
CA TYR A 211 8.12 38.78 5.11
C TYR A 211 7.59 38.63 3.68
N ILE A 212 7.68 37.41 3.14
CA ILE A 212 7.12 37.08 1.82
C ILE A 212 6.04 36.00 1.88
N GLY A 213 5.00 36.16 1.05
CA GLY A 213 3.97 35.16 0.80
C GLY A 213 4.29 34.35 -0.45
N VAL A 214 4.88 33.16 -0.30
CA VAL A 214 5.43 32.35 -1.40
C VAL A 214 4.35 31.49 -2.04
N GLY A 215 3.96 31.77 -3.29
CA GLY A 215 3.02 30.91 -4.02
C GLY A 215 2.38 31.50 -5.29
N PRO A 216 1.43 30.78 -5.91
CA PRO A 216 0.77 29.57 -5.41
C PRO A 216 1.67 28.32 -5.44
N VAL A 217 1.78 27.61 -4.32
CA VAL A 217 2.52 26.34 -4.23
C VAL A 217 1.80 25.21 -4.97
N TRP A 218 0.49 25.11 -4.77
CA TRP A 218 -0.42 24.25 -5.52
C TRP A 218 -1.58 25.05 -6.12
N TRP A 219 -2.27 24.46 -7.10
CA TRP A 219 -3.52 25.01 -7.62
C TRP A 219 -4.55 25.18 -6.50
N THR A 220 -5.33 26.27 -6.56
CA THR A 220 -6.40 26.57 -5.62
C THR A 220 -7.54 27.29 -6.33
N GLY A 221 -8.78 26.97 -5.98
CA GLY A 221 -9.96 27.71 -6.43
C GLY A 221 -10.15 29.06 -5.73
N SER A 222 -9.47 29.32 -4.61
CA SER A 222 -9.64 30.55 -3.81
C SER A 222 -9.02 31.81 -4.42
N LYS A 223 -8.43 31.74 -5.63
CA LYS A 223 -7.89 32.87 -6.40
C LYS A 223 -7.96 32.53 -7.88
N ASP A 224 -8.15 33.50 -8.77
CA ASP A 224 -7.91 33.30 -10.21
C ASP A 224 -6.41 33.07 -10.46
N VAL A 225 -6.02 31.79 -10.41
CA VAL A 225 -4.66 31.32 -10.72
C VAL A 225 -4.49 30.94 -12.19
N SER A 226 -5.49 31.17 -13.07
CA SER A 226 -5.41 30.81 -14.50
C SER A 226 -4.25 31.49 -15.24
N LYS A 227 -3.76 32.61 -14.72
CA LYS A 227 -2.67 33.42 -15.27
C LYS A 227 -1.33 33.30 -14.50
N LYS A 228 -1.25 32.45 -13.48
CA LYS A 228 -0.04 32.32 -12.64
C LYS A 228 0.62 30.95 -12.78
N ILE A 229 1.95 30.94 -12.87
CA ILE A 229 2.74 29.70 -12.83
C ILE A 229 2.64 29.13 -11.41
N ILE A 230 2.28 27.85 -11.30
CA ILE A 230 2.31 27.12 -10.02
C ILE A 230 3.78 26.83 -9.70
N LEU A 231 4.26 27.31 -8.55
CA LEU A 231 5.66 27.22 -8.16
C LEU A 231 6.09 25.76 -7.87
N GLY A 232 5.17 24.95 -7.33
CA GLY A 232 5.46 23.60 -6.86
C GLY A 232 6.24 23.60 -5.54
N VAL A 233 6.19 22.46 -4.83
CA VAL A 233 6.81 22.29 -3.51
C VAL A 233 8.32 22.60 -3.52
N ARG A 234 8.99 22.25 -4.62
CA ARG A 234 10.45 22.31 -4.75
C ARG A 234 10.98 23.71 -5.04
N GLY A 235 10.17 24.55 -5.68
CA GLY A 235 10.53 25.95 -5.93
C GLY A 235 10.45 26.83 -4.67
N VAL A 236 9.73 26.40 -3.64
CA VAL A 236 9.54 27.18 -2.40
C VAL A 236 10.88 27.43 -1.71
N GLU A 237 11.68 26.39 -1.42
CA GLU A 237 12.98 26.53 -0.74
C GLU A 237 13.94 27.49 -1.47
N ASP A 238 13.97 27.46 -2.81
CA ASP A 238 14.82 28.35 -3.61
C ASP A 238 14.39 29.82 -3.45
N VAL A 239 13.08 30.10 -3.46
CA VAL A 239 12.52 31.45 -3.22
C VAL A 239 12.77 31.91 -1.77
N VAL A 240 12.61 31.03 -0.79
CA VAL A 240 12.88 31.33 0.63
C VAL A 240 14.35 31.70 0.85
N LYS A 241 15.29 30.96 0.23
CA LYS A 241 16.73 31.22 0.34
C LYS A 241 17.16 32.52 -0.33
N ALA A 242 16.56 32.86 -1.48
CA ALA A 242 16.83 34.12 -2.16
C ALA A 242 16.48 35.33 -1.27
N PHE A 243 15.30 35.30 -0.66
CA PHE A 243 14.87 36.31 0.31
C PHE A 243 15.77 36.33 1.55
N GLY A 244 15.99 35.18 2.19
CA GLY A 244 16.83 35.05 3.38
C GLY A 244 16.19 35.59 4.67
N GLY A 245 14.87 35.78 4.68
CA GLY A 245 14.08 36.23 5.82
C GLY A 245 12.79 35.40 6.01
N PRO A 246 11.86 35.84 6.87
CA PRO A 246 10.61 35.13 7.13
C PRO A 246 9.76 34.92 5.87
N ALA A 247 9.40 33.67 5.59
CA ALA A 247 8.60 33.32 4.43
C ALA A 247 7.44 32.39 4.80
N VAL A 248 6.25 32.70 4.30
CA VAL A 248 5.01 31.94 4.53
C VAL A 248 4.49 31.43 3.20
N ALA A 249 4.40 30.11 3.04
CA ALA A 249 3.91 29.52 1.81
C ALA A 249 2.38 29.66 1.69
N ILE A 250 1.85 29.83 0.47
CA ILE A 250 0.42 30.01 0.23
C ILE A 250 -0.06 29.30 -1.05
N GLY A 251 -1.33 28.87 -1.06
CA GLY A 251 -2.02 28.34 -2.24
C GLY A 251 -2.08 26.82 -2.27
N GLY A 252 -3.30 26.28 -2.13
CA GLY A 252 -3.58 24.83 -2.18
C GLY A 252 -3.02 24.01 -1.02
N ILE A 253 -2.54 24.67 0.04
CA ILE A 253 -2.01 24.02 1.25
C ILE A 253 -3.18 23.47 2.08
N LYS A 254 -3.01 22.23 2.54
CA LYS A 254 -3.94 21.46 3.38
C LYS A 254 -3.15 20.62 4.39
N SER A 255 -3.81 20.20 5.45
CA SER A 255 -3.33 19.20 6.42
C SER A 255 -2.70 17.96 5.76
N THR A 256 -3.23 17.55 4.61
CA THR A 256 -2.78 16.37 3.86
C THR A 256 -1.55 16.56 2.96
N ASN A 257 -1.05 17.79 2.77
CA ASN A 257 0.16 18.09 1.98
C ASN A 257 1.17 19.02 2.71
N LEU A 258 0.79 19.65 3.81
CA LEU A 258 1.68 20.47 4.65
C LEU A 258 2.95 19.72 5.15
N PRO A 259 2.91 18.43 5.55
CA PRO A 259 4.14 17.72 5.93
C PRO A 259 5.17 17.61 4.80
N LEU A 260 4.71 17.42 3.55
CA LEU A 260 5.55 17.37 2.35
C LEU A 260 6.23 18.72 2.10
N LEU A 261 5.47 19.81 2.22
CA LEU A 261 5.98 21.18 2.07
C LEU A 261 7.07 21.52 3.10
N LEU A 262 6.82 21.21 4.37
CA LEU A 262 7.77 21.50 5.46
C LEU A 262 9.04 20.63 5.36
N HIS A 263 8.91 19.38 4.92
CA HIS A 263 10.07 18.50 4.66
C HIS A 263 10.95 19.05 3.53
N ALA A 264 10.33 19.48 2.43
CA ALA A 264 11.04 20.01 1.26
C ALA A 264 11.63 21.41 1.49
N SER A 265 10.96 22.24 2.31
CA SER A 265 11.33 23.63 2.60
C SER A 265 11.35 23.92 4.11
N PRO A 266 12.41 23.53 4.85
CA PRO A 266 12.52 23.73 6.30
C PRO A 266 12.86 25.18 6.65
N SER A 267 13.51 25.91 5.74
CA SER A 267 13.85 27.33 5.89
C SER A 267 12.61 28.23 5.85
N LEU A 268 11.50 27.73 5.29
CA LEU A 268 10.19 28.35 5.36
C LEU A 268 9.86 28.66 6.83
N ALA A 269 9.21 29.78 7.15
CA ALA A 269 8.78 30.10 8.51
C ALA A 269 7.44 29.43 8.86
N GLY A 270 6.50 29.39 7.90
CA GLY A 270 5.17 28.85 8.13
C GLY A 270 4.31 28.68 6.90
N ALA A 271 3.01 28.47 7.10
CA ALA A 271 2.04 28.27 6.02
C ALA A 271 0.78 29.14 6.19
N ALA A 272 0.27 29.64 5.07
CA ALA A 272 -0.96 30.39 4.95
C ALA A 272 -2.07 29.49 4.40
N ILE A 273 -3.10 29.27 5.22
CA ILE A 273 -4.16 28.30 4.97
C ILE A 273 -5.51 29.00 5.01
N ILE A 274 -6.40 28.62 4.10
CA ILE A 274 -7.74 29.20 3.93
C ILE A 274 -8.77 28.08 4.08
N SER A 275 -9.10 27.39 2.98
CA SER A 275 -10.21 26.44 2.93
C SER A 275 -10.11 25.30 3.94
N ASP A 276 -8.91 24.74 4.18
CA ASP A 276 -8.74 23.62 5.13
C ASP A 276 -9.13 23.99 6.58
N ILE A 277 -9.21 25.28 6.92
CA ILE A 277 -9.72 25.79 8.20
C ILE A 277 -11.12 26.40 8.02
N VAL A 278 -11.27 27.39 7.13
CA VAL A 278 -12.51 28.19 6.98
C VAL A 278 -13.70 27.35 6.54
N SER A 279 -13.49 26.36 5.66
CA SER A 279 -14.56 25.44 5.21
C SER A 279 -14.68 24.18 6.07
N SER A 280 -14.01 24.12 7.22
CA SER A 280 -14.20 23.04 8.18
C SER A 280 -15.49 23.26 8.98
N PRO A 281 -16.33 22.24 9.20
CA PRO A 281 -17.43 22.33 10.17
C PRO A 281 -16.92 22.44 11.63
N VAL A 282 -15.64 22.14 11.87
CA VAL A 282 -14.98 22.27 13.18
C VAL A 282 -13.61 22.97 13.02
N PRO A 283 -13.57 24.29 12.78
CA PRO A 283 -12.34 25.05 12.53
C PRO A 283 -11.28 24.87 13.61
N LYS A 284 -11.67 24.76 14.89
CA LYS A 284 -10.76 24.54 16.02
C LYS A 284 -9.90 23.28 15.86
N ASN A 285 -10.51 22.17 15.43
CA ASN A 285 -9.80 20.89 15.27
C ASN A 285 -8.91 20.91 14.02
N ALA A 286 -9.32 21.59 12.95
CA ALA A 286 -8.52 21.78 11.75
C ALA A 286 -7.26 22.62 12.05
N ALA A 287 -7.42 23.79 12.66
CA ALA A 287 -6.32 24.65 13.08
C ALA A 287 -5.37 23.94 14.07
N SER A 288 -5.90 23.21 15.06
CA SER A 288 -5.10 22.43 16.03
C SER A 288 -4.26 21.35 15.35
N SER A 289 -4.84 20.64 14.38
CA SER A 289 -4.12 19.61 13.60
C SER A 289 -2.99 20.22 12.76
N LEU A 290 -3.22 21.38 12.15
CA LEU A 290 -2.21 22.11 11.36
C LEU A 290 -1.10 22.69 12.23
N SER A 291 -1.45 23.30 13.37
CA SER A 291 -0.51 23.81 14.37
C SER A 291 0.37 22.68 14.91
N ALA A 292 -0.20 21.50 15.17
CA ALA A 292 0.55 20.31 15.56
C ALA A 292 1.54 19.84 14.48
N ILE A 293 1.14 19.81 13.21
CA ILE A 293 2.04 19.45 12.09
C ILE A 293 3.24 20.40 12.01
N ILE A 294 3.02 21.72 12.12
CA ILE A 294 4.10 22.72 12.07
C ILE A 294 5.05 22.56 13.27
N LYS A 295 4.51 22.50 14.49
CA LYS A 295 5.30 22.30 15.73
C LYS A 295 6.13 21.01 15.67
N LYS A 296 5.54 19.93 15.14
CA LYS A 296 6.19 18.64 14.96
C LYS A 296 7.33 18.69 13.94
N ALA A 297 7.16 19.37 12.81
CA ALA A 297 8.23 19.56 11.84
C ALA A 297 9.39 20.41 12.40
N ARG A 298 9.09 21.37 13.29
CA ARG A 298 10.10 22.21 13.97
C ARG A 298 10.87 21.50 15.07
N SER A 299 10.24 20.55 15.77
CA SER A 299 10.90 19.72 16.79
C SER A 299 11.61 18.49 16.19
N ALA A 300 11.68 18.37 14.86
CA ALA A 300 12.59 17.43 14.21
C ALA A 300 14.04 17.82 14.55
N VAL A 301 14.67 17.05 15.43
CA VAL A 301 16.11 17.15 15.68
C VAL A 301 16.82 16.93 14.33
N PRO A 302 17.80 17.76 13.93
CA PRO A 302 18.62 17.48 12.75
C PRO A 302 19.15 16.05 12.85
N VAL A 303 19.00 15.26 11.79
CA VAL A 303 19.41 13.85 11.77
C VAL A 303 20.82 13.77 12.33
N GLN A 304 20.96 13.15 13.52
CA GLN A 304 22.26 13.05 14.16
C GLN A 304 23.19 12.32 13.19
N LYS A 305 24.32 12.95 12.84
CA LYS A 305 25.36 12.34 12.02
C LYS A 305 25.61 10.93 12.55
N GLN A 306 25.27 9.93 11.73
CA GLN A 306 25.46 8.56 12.17
C GLN A 306 26.94 8.35 12.47
N PRO A 307 27.29 7.74 13.62
CA PRO A 307 28.67 7.37 13.90
C PRO A 307 29.20 6.52 12.75
N GLY A 308 30.42 6.84 12.30
CA GLY A 308 30.89 6.57 10.95
C GLY A 308 30.50 5.21 10.38
N LEU A 309 29.78 5.23 9.26
CA LEU A 309 29.26 4.04 8.58
C LEU A 309 30.39 3.08 8.18
N THR A 310 30.59 2.00 8.94
CA THR A 310 31.62 0.99 8.67
C THR A 310 31.11 -0.15 7.80
N LYS A 311 32.02 -0.93 7.22
CA LYS A 311 31.69 -2.12 6.41
C LYS A 311 30.96 -3.16 7.25
N GLU A 312 31.40 -3.37 8.47
CA GLU A 312 30.86 -4.33 9.44
C GLU A 312 29.42 -3.95 9.78
N ARG A 313 29.15 -2.65 10.01
CA ARG A 313 27.78 -2.16 10.24
C ARG A 313 26.89 -2.37 9.03
N ILE A 314 27.38 -2.14 7.80
CA ILE A 314 26.61 -2.40 6.56
C ILE A 314 26.27 -3.89 6.44
N VAL A 315 27.25 -4.79 6.62
CA VAL A 315 27.05 -6.26 6.53
C VAL A 315 26.10 -6.76 7.61
N GLN A 316 26.25 -6.31 8.85
CA GLN A 316 25.32 -6.62 9.95
C GLN A 316 23.90 -6.15 9.60
N SER A 317 23.75 -4.92 9.10
CA SER A 317 22.44 -4.35 8.75
C SER A 317 21.78 -5.11 7.61
N PHE A 318 22.54 -5.54 6.60
CA PHE A 318 22.02 -6.39 5.53
C PHE A 318 21.40 -7.67 6.10
N GLY A 319 22.11 -8.36 7.00
CA GLY A 319 21.60 -9.55 7.69
C GLY A 319 20.35 -9.28 8.52
N GLU A 320 20.36 -8.21 9.32
CA GLU A 320 19.22 -7.77 10.14
C GLU A 320 17.96 -7.49 9.28
N LEU A 321 18.11 -6.72 8.19
CA LEU A 321 17.00 -6.35 7.33
C LEU A 321 16.49 -7.53 6.48
N LEU A 322 17.38 -8.42 6.04
CA LEU A 322 17.00 -9.67 5.36
C LEU A 322 16.21 -10.61 6.30
N SER A 323 16.56 -10.66 7.59
CA SER A 323 15.78 -11.38 8.59
C SER A 323 14.40 -10.78 8.79
N VAL A 324 14.29 -9.44 8.83
CA VAL A 324 12.98 -8.74 8.91
C VAL A 324 12.13 -9.02 7.66
N LEU A 325 12.72 -9.00 6.45
CA LEU A 325 12.00 -9.37 5.23
C LEU A 325 11.41 -10.78 5.32
N LYS A 326 12.22 -11.77 5.70
CA LYS A 326 11.81 -13.18 5.79
C LYS A 326 10.81 -13.47 6.92
N ALA A 327 10.73 -12.61 7.93
CA ALA A 327 9.77 -12.74 9.04
C ALA A 327 8.44 -12.03 8.77
N GLU A 328 8.48 -10.80 8.24
CA GLU A 328 7.32 -9.90 8.14
C GLU A 328 6.64 -9.87 6.76
N GLY A 329 7.34 -10.27 5.69
CA GLY A 329 6.79 -10.36 4.33
C GLY A 329 6.17 -9.07 3.77
N PRO A 330 6.78 -7.87 3.92
CA PRO A 330 6.14 -6.58 3.65
C PRO A 330 5.61 -6.45 2.22
N VAL A 331 4.49 -5.74 2.05
CA VAL A 331 3.84 -5.55 0.75
C VAL A 331 4.50 -4.41 -0.04
N ILE A 332 5.03 -4.71 -1.22
CA ILE A 332 5.70 -3.75 -2.10
C ILE A 332 4.81 -3.49 -3.32
N ASN A 333 4.14 -2.34 -3.35
CA ASN A 333 3.37 -1.93 -4.54
C ASN A 333 4.33 -1.42 -5.63
N GLN A 334 4.22 -1.98 -6.83
CA GLN A 334 5.18 -1.82 -7.92
C GLN A 334 4.49 -1.28 -9.16
N LEU A 335 4.52 0.04 -9.29
CA LEU A 335 3.97 0.76 -10.42
C LEU A 335 5.08 0.86 -11.47
N THR A 336 5.30 -0.27 -12.14
CA THR A 336 6.42 -0.51 -13.07
C THR A 336 5.96 -0.75 -14.50
N ASN A 337 6.91 -0.85 -15.44
CA ASN A 337 6.64 -1.10 -16.85
C ASN A 337 6.39 -2.59 -17.14
N ILE A 338 5.54 -2.86 -18.13
CA ILE A 338 5.02 -4.22 -18.45
C ILE A 338 6.15 -5.22 -18.77
N VAL A 339 7.28 -4.76 -19.32
CA VAL A 339 8.40 -5.62 -19.74
C VAL A 339 9.08 -6.29 -18.54
N VAL A 340 9.09 -5.63 -17.38
CA VAL A 340 9.86 -6.07 -16.19
C VAL A 340 8.96 -6.55 -15.05
N THR A 341 7.63 -6.43 -15.17
CA THR A 341 6.68 -6.72 -14.08
C THR A 341 6.87 -8.11 -13.47
N ASN A 342 7.06 -9.14 -14.29
CA ASN A 342 7.24 -10.52 -13.82
C ASN A 342 8.57 -10.70 -13.07
N ASP A 343 9.66 -10.15 -13.59
CA ASP A 343 10.99 -10.21 -12.95
C ASP A 343 11.01 -9.44 -11.63
N SER A 344 10.45 -8.23 -11.61
CA SER A 344 10.32 -7.42 -10.41
C SER A 344 9.47 -8.11 -9.34
N ALA A 345 8.38 -8.79 -9.73
CA ALA A 345 7.59 -9.63 -8.83
C ALA A 345 8.41 -10.79 -8.26
N ASN A 346 9.09 -11.56 -9.12
CA ASN A 346 9.87 -12.73 -8.73
C ASN A 346 11.06 -12.36 -7.83
N ALA A 347 11.78 -11.27 -8.09
CA ALA A 347 12.83 -10.78 -7.21
C ALA A 347 12.30 -10.36 -5.82
N THR A 348 11.10 -9.78 -5.77
CA THR A 348 10.41 -9.41 -4.52
C THR A 348 10.02 -10.65 -3.71
N LEU A 349 9.42 -11.66 -4.36
CA LEU A 349 9.07 -12.93 -3.75
C LEU A 349 10.31 -13.71 -3.27
N ALA A 350 11.36 -13.75 -4.08
CA ALA A 350 12.61 -14.44 -3.76
C ALA A 350 13.23 -13.90 -2.48
N VAL A 351 13.38 -12.56 -2.35
CA VAL A 351 13.97 -11.95 -1.15
C VAL A 351 13.09 -12.08 0.11
N GLY A 352 11.83 -12.47 -0.04
CA GLY A 352 10.89 -12.75 1.03
C GLY A 352 9.82 -11.67 1.25
N ALA A 353 9.61 -10.76 0.30
CA ALA A 353 8.57 -9.73 0.35
C ALA A 353 7.37 -10.08 -0.57
N SER A 354 6.26 -9.36 -0.42
CA SER A 354 5.02 -9.61 -1.16
C SER A 354 4.80 -8.54 -2.25
N PRO A 355 4.91 -8.84 -3.56
CA PRO A 355 4.64 -7.86 -4.61
C PRO A 355 3.14 -7.62 -4.81
N ILE A 356 2.78 -6.39 -5.19
CA ILE A 356 1.47 -6.06 -5.77
C ILE A 356 1.66 -4.99 -6.86
N MET A 357 0.78 -4.94 -7.86
CA MET A 357 0.92 -4.07 -9.05
C MET A 357 -0.34 -3.23 -9.27
N ALA A 358 -0.79 -2.57 -8.21
CA ALA A 358 -1.99 -1.73 -8.22
C ALA A 358 -1.65 -0.32 -8.72
N THR A 359 -2.38 0.14 -9.74
CA THR A 359 -2.28 1.52 -10.27
C THR A 359 -3.54 2.35 -10.05
N VAL A 360 -4.70 1.73 -9.81
CA VAL A 360 -5.99 2.43 -9.74
C VAL A 360 -6.01 3.39 -8.53
N PRO A 361 -6.31 4.69 -8.69
CA PRO A 361 -6.22 5.69 -7.62
C PRO A 361 -6.97 5.36 -6.31
N SER A 362 -8.13 4.72 -6.37
CA SER A 362 -8.88 4.26 -5.19
C SER A 362 -8.14 3.12 -4.47
N GLU A 363 -7.79 2.07 -5.21
CA GLU A 363 -7.08 0.88 -4.73
C GLU A 363 -5.72 1.25 -4.08
N VAL A 364 -4.90 2.06 -4.75
CA VAL A 364 -3.59 2.46 -4.20
C VAL A 364 -3.71 3.28 -2.92
N THR A 365 -4.80 4.04 -2.77
CA THR A 365 -5.10 4.79 -1.54
C THR A 365 -5.43 3.84 -0.38
N GLU A 366 -6.09 2.73 -0.63
CA GLU A 366 -6.37 1.70 0.39
C GLU A 366 -5.11 0.88 0.72
N LEU A 367 -4.41 0.37 -0.30
CA LEU A 367 -3.15 -0.37 -0.16
C LEU A 367 -2.04 0.44 0.51
N SER A 368 -2.09 1.78 0.44
CA SER A 368 -1.14 2.66 1.14
C SER A 368 -1.15 2.49 2.66
N LYS A 369 -2.23 1.94 3.24
CA LYS A 369 -2.38 1.70 4.69
C LYS A 369 -1.69 0.42 5.19
N ILE A 370 -1.57 -0.59 4.32
CA ILE A 370 -0.92 -1.89 4.64
C ILE A 370 0.57 -1.67 4.91
N ILE A 371 1.19 -2.38 5.85
CA ILE A 371 2.63 -2.25 6.10
C ILE A 371 3.45 -2.67 4.85
N GLY A 372 4.39 -1.83 4.43
CA GLY A 372 5.13 -2.06 3.20
C GLY A 372 5.80 -0.82 2.60
N GLY A 373 6.11 -0.90 1.31
CA GLY A 373 6.77 0.15 0.52
C GLY A 373 6.13 0.37 -0.85
N LEU A 374 6.65 1.35 -1.58
CA LEU A 374 6.18 1.73 -2.93
C LEU A 374 7.37 1.88 -3.88
N LEU A 375 7.28 1.28 -5.06
CA LEU A 375 8.17 1.54 -6.20
C LEU A 375 7.35 2.22 -7.31
N ILE A 376 7.81 3.37 -7.79
CA ILE A 376 7.32 4.02 -9.00
C ILE A 376 8.44 3.99 -10.06
N ASN A 377 8.25 3.19 -11.10
CA ASN A 377 9.10 3.06 -12.27
C ASN A 377 8.24 3.37 -13.50
N PHE A 378 8.23 4.64 -13.94
CA PHE A 378 7.26 5.11 -14.94
C PHE A 378 7.64 4.72 -16.40
N GLY A 379 8.34 3.60 -16.60
CA GLY A 379 8.79 3.13 -17.92
C GLY A 379 7.67 3.06 -18.97
N THR A 380 6.41 2.88 -18.54
CA THR A 380 5.19 3.01 -19.36
C THR A 380 4.21 4.00 -18.72
N ILE A 381 4.20 5.25 -19.18
CA ILE A 381 3.27 6.29 -18.71
C ILE A 381 1.90 6.09 -19.37
N LYS A 382 1.02 5.27 -18.77
CA LYS A 382 -0.40 5.14 -19.15
C LYS A 382 -1.35 5.79 -18.15
N ASP A 383 -1.01 5.75 -16.86
CA ASP A 383 -1.84 6.24 -15.77
C ASP A 383 -1.00 7.12 -14.83
N LEU A 384 -0.86 8.39 -15.23
CA LEU A 384 -0.12 9.38 -14.44
C LEU A 384 -0.82 9.66 -13.11
N ASP A 385 -2.15 9.67 -13.09
CA ASP A 385 -2.92 10.00 -11.88
C ASP A 385 -2.86 8.88 -10.85
N GLY A 386 -2.77 7.61 -11.28
CA GLY A 386 -2.42 6.46 -10.44
C GLY A 386 -1.05 6.60 -9.76
N PHE A 387 0.00 7.00 -10.51
CA PHE A 387 1.33 7.26 -9.93
C PHE A 387 1.30 8.39 -8.88
N LEU A 388 0.57 9.47 -9.16
CA LEU A 388 0.41 10.61 -8.24
C LEU A 388 -0.34 10.23 -6.97
N ALA A 389 -1.46 9.51 -7.11
CA ALA A 389 -2.25 9.03 -6.00
C ALA A 389 -1.45 8.07 -5.10
N ALA A 390 -0.73 7.11 -5.70
CA ALA A 390 0.09 6.15 -4.97
C ALA A 390 1.20 6.83 -4.16
N GLY A 391 1.96 7.75 -4.77
CA GLY A 391 3.04 8.48 -4.09
C GLY A 391 2.54 9.36 -2.94
N ALA A 392 1.47 10.13 -3.18
CA ALA A 392 0.87 10.97 -2.14
C ALA A 392 0.28 10.14 -0.99
N ALA A 393 -0.37 9.02 -1.28
CA ALA A 393 -0.91 8.12 -0.27
C ALA A 393 0.19 7.40 0.52
N ALA A 394 1.30 7.02 -0.12
CA ALA A 394 2.46 6.45 0.54
C ALA A 394 3.11 7.44 1.52
N ASN A 395 3.33 8.70 1.11
CA ASN A 395 3.83 9.76 2.01
C ASN A 395 2.91 9.99 3.22
N ARG A 396 1.58 10.03 3.03
CA ARG A 396 0.61 10.20 4.14
C ARG A 396 0.66 9.09 5.18
N ASN A 397 1.00 7.87 4.77
CA ASN A 397 1.16 6.70 5.66
C ASN A 397 2.63 6.48 6.08
N GLY A 398 3.52 7.42 5.74
CA GLY A 398 4.96 7.35 6.00
C GLY A 398 5.65 6.12 5.44
N LYS A 399 5.20 5.61 4.28
CA LYS A 399 5.83 4.51 3.54
C LYS A 399 7.06 4.98 2.79
N PRO A 400 8.13 4.16 2.68
CA PRO A 400 9.23 4.44 1.78
C PRO A 400 8.76 4.40 0.33
N VAL A 401 9.14 5.44 -0.43
CA VAL A 401 8.88 5.57 -1.86
C VAL A 401 10.20 5.52 -2.62
N VAL A 402 10.37 4.49 -3.44
CA VAL A 402 11.49 4.38 -4.38
C VAL A 402 11.02 4.90 -5.73
N PHE A 403 11.73 5.90 -6.25
CA PHE A 403 11.46 6.53 -7.53
C PHE A 403 12.55 6.18 -8.53
N ASP A 404 12.16 5.52 -9.61
CA ASP A 404 13.03 5.04 -10.67
C ASP A 404 12.68 5.77 -11.98
N PRO A 405 13.41 6.86 -12.32
CA PRO A 405 13.03 7.81 -13.35
C PRO A 405 13.48 7.33 -14.74
N VAL A 406 13.08 6.10 -15.10
CA VAL A 406 13.56 5.37 -16.27
C VAL A 406 13.48 6.23 -17.54
N ALA A 407 14.63 6.41 -18.20
CA ALA A 407 14.81 7.20 -19.40
C ALA A 407 14.22 8.63 -19.32
N VAL A 408 14.21 9.27 -18.15
CA VAL A 408 13.64 10.62 -17.97
C VAL A 408 14.24 11.66 -18.93
N GLY A 409 15.52 11.51 -19.28
CA GLY A 409 16.19 12.38 -20.25
C GLY A 409 15.69 12.24 -21.70
N ALA A 410 14.96 11.17 -22.05
CA ALA A 410 14.69 10.79 -23.45
C ALA A 410 13.53 11.53 -24.13
N SER A 411 12.55 12.09 -23.40
CA SER A 411 11.45 12.85 -24.01
C SER A 411 10.77 13.82 -23.05
N ASP A 412 10.21 14.91 -23.58
CA ASP A 412 9.57 15.95 -22.76
C ASP A 412 8.35 15.46 -21.98
N LEU A 413 7.65 14.43 -22.48
CA LEU A 413 6.58 13.77 -21.72
C LEU A 413 7.11 13.09 -20.44
N ARG A 414 8.28 12.42 -20.52
CA ARG A 414 8.93 11.82 -19.34
C ARG A 414 9.43 12.89 -18.38
N ARG A 415 10.03 13.96 -18.89
CA ARG A 415 10.52 15.12 -18.11
C ARG A 415 9.39 15.80 -17.32
N THR A 416 8.31 16.16 -18.01
CA THR A 416 7.14 16.83 -17.40
C THR A 416 6.39 15.93 -16.43
N SER A 417 6.25 14.64 -16.74
CA SER A 417 5.63 13.66 -15.83
C SER A 417 6.47 13.45 -14.56
N ALA A 418 7.79 13.30 -14.70
CA ALA A 418 8.70 13.21 -13.55
C ALA A 418 8.61 14.46 -12.67
N LYS A 419 8.61 15.66 -13.26
CA LYS A 419 8.40 16.91 -12.51
C LYS A 419 7.07 16.89 -11.75
N LYS A 420 5.94 16.57 -12.42
CA LYS A 420 4.60 16.51 -11.78
C LYS A 420 4.56 15.54 -10.60
N MET A 421 5.20 14.37 -10.71
CA MET A 421 5.34 13.39 -9.63
C MET A 421 6.12 13.96 -8.45
N LEU A 422 7.30 14.50 -8.74
CA LEU A 422 8.23 15.06 -7.77
C LEU A 422 7.67 16.32 -7.05
N ASP A 423 6.78 17.08 -7.69
CA ASP A 423 6.03 18.19 -7.08
C ASP A 423 4.80 17.73 -6.26
N THR A 424 4.41 16.45 -6.36
CA THR A 424 3.23 15.88 -5.70
C THR A 424 3.56 14.97 -4.52
N PHE A 425 4.71 14.28 -4.56
CA PHE A 425 5.20 13.44 -3.48
C PHE A 425 6.72 13.51 -3.33
N GLN A 426 7.20 13.24 -2.12
CA GLN A 426 8.61 13.13 -1.79
C GLN A 426 9.07 11.67 -1.97
N PRO A 427 10.07 11.40 -2.83
CA PRO A 427 10.73 10.12 -2.86
C PRO A 427 11.61 9.94 -1.61
N THR A 428 11.67 8.73 -1.10
CA THR A 428 12.61 8.31 -0.04
C THR A 428 13.95 7.92 -0.65
N VAL A 429 13.92 7.25 -1.81
CA VAL A 429 15.09 6.91 -2.62
C VAL A 429 14.82 7.30 -4.07
N ILE A 430 15.76 7.99 -4.71
CA ILE A 430 15.82 8.13 -6.17
C ILE A 430 16.90 7.20 -6.68
N LYS A 431 16.56 6.22 -7.53
CA LYS A 431 17.51 5.27 -8.14
C LYS A 431 17.51 5.45 -9.65
N GLY A 432 18.64 5.75 -10.26
CA GLY A 432 18.78 5.80 -11.72
C GLY A 432 20.18 5.46 -12.20
N ASN A 433 20.35 5.31 -13.51
CA ASN A 433 21.68 5.26 -14.14
C ASN A 433 22.29 6.68 -14.23
N ALA A 434 23.57 6.77 -14.62
CA ALA A 434 24.29 8.05 -14.70
C ALA A 434 23.58 9.11 -15.57
N GLY A 435 22.93 8.73 -16.68
CA GLY A 435 22.21 9.67 -17.56
C GLY A 435 20.90 10.19 -16.96
N GLU A 436 20.20 9.35 -16.20
CA GLU A 436 18.97 9.71 -15.47
C GLU A 436 19.27 10.61 -14.27
N ILE A 437 20.33 10.29 -13.52
CA ILE A 437 20.84 11.11 -12.42
C ILE A 437 21.37 12.45 -12.93
N ALA A 438 22.04 12.49 -14.09
CA ALA A 438 22.52 13.73 -14.71
C ALA A 438 21.36 14.67 -15.03
N TYR A 439 20.30 14.14 -15.63
CA TYR A 439 19.08 14.91 -15.90
C TYR A 439 18.47 15.49 -14.62
N LEU A 440 18.29 14.68 -13.57
CA LEU A 440 17.72 15.16 -12.29
C LEU A 440 18.63 16.15 -11.53
N ALA A 441 19.94 16.07 -11.74
CA ALA A 441 20.92 17.03 -11.25
C ALA A 441 20.98 18.33 -12.07
N GLY A 442 20.40 18.35 -13.28
CA GLY A 442 20.56 19.46 -14.23
C GLY A 442 21.97 19.53 -14.83
N SER A 443 22.70 18.41 -14.86
CA SER A 443 24.05 18.32 -15.40
C SER A 443 24.04 17.89 -16.87
N ASN A 444 24.82 18.60 -17.69
CA ASN A 444 25.05 18.28 -19.10
C ASN A 444 26.28 17.37 -19.31
N GLU A 445 26.95 16.89 -18.24
CA GLU A 445 28.16 16.06 -18.35
C GLU A 445 27.91 14.67 -18.96
N VAL A 446 26.71 14.13 -18.81
CA VAL A 446 26.34 12.78 -19.29
C VAL A 446 25.09 12.87 -20.15
N VAL A 447 25.17 12.39 -21.38
CA VAL A 447 24.04 12.39 -22.33
C VAL A 447 23.32 11.04 -22.26
N SER A 448 22.06 11.06 -21.82
CA SER A 448 21.18 9.88 -21.84
C SER A 448 20.88 9.43 -23.28
N ARG A 449 21.22 8.17 -23.60
CA ARG A 449 20.81 7.48 -24.84
C ARG A 449 19.83 6.34 -24.49
N GLY A 450 18.56 6.68 -24.31
CA GLY A 450 17.51 5.69 -24.02
C GLY A 450 17.65 5.04 -22.64
N VAL A 451 17.41 3.73 -22.57
CA VAL A 451 17.52 2.90 -21.34
C VAL A 451 18.87 2.19 -21.21
N ASP A 452 19.73 2.29 -22.23
CA ASP A 452 21.00 1.58 -22.26
C ASP A 452 22.04 2.26 -21.36
N SER A 453 22.87 1.45 -20.69
CA SER A 453 23.95 1.93 -19.82
C SER A 453 25.13 2.44 -20.65
N GLY A 454 24.98 3.65 -21.19
CA GLY A 454 26.02 4.33 -21.97
C GLY A 454 27.32 4.57 -21.18
N SER A 455 28.47 4.47 -21.86
CA SER A 455 29.81 4.45 -21.26
C SER A 455 30.33 5.79 -20.71
N THR A 456 29.58 6.88 -20.83
CA THR A 456 29.93 8.19 -20.25
C THR A 456 29.59 8.26 -18.77
N LEU A 457 30.61 8.24 -17.92
CA LEU A 457 30.52 8.45 -16.47
C LEU A 457 30.74 9.93 -16.12
N PHE A 458 30.22 10.38 -14.98
CA PHE A 458 30.55 11.70 -14.41
C PHE A 458 32.05 11.81 -14.10
N LYS A 459 32.58 13.03 -14.13
CA LYS A 459 33.96 13.30 -13.67
C LYS A 459 34.10 13.07 -12.16
N ASP A 460 33.08 13.45 -11.39
CA ASP A 460 32.97 13.16 -9.96
C ASP A 460 31.55 12.67 -9.62
N PRO A 461 31.30 11.34 -9.73
CA PRO A 461 30.02 10.77 -9.37
C PRO A 461 29.64 11.02 -7.90
N LYS A 462 30.63 11.09 -7.00
CA LYS A 462 30.41 11.25 -5.55
C LYS A 462 29.79 12.61 -5.25
N LYS A 463 30.34 13.67 -5.84
CA LYS A 463 29.78 15.02 -5.72
C LYS A 463 28.37 15.08 -6.28
N VAL A 464 28.14 14.54 -7.49
CA VAL A 464 26.82 14.60 -8.14
C VAL A 464 25.74 13.90 -7.32
N VAL A 465 25.98 12.67 -6.81
CA VAL A 465 24.96 12.01 -5.97
C VAL A 465 24.73 12.72 -4.64
N LYS A 466 25.78 13.30 -4.05
CA LYS A 466 25.70 14.02 -2.77
C LYS A 466 24.93 15.33 -2.90
N ASP A 467 25.24 16.13 -3.90
CA ASP A 467 24.57 17.41 -4.16
C ASP A 467 23.12 17.18 -4.61
N LEU A 468 22.84 16.12 -5.39
CA LEU A 468 21.47 15.72 -5.70
C LEU A 468 20.73 15.24 -4.44
N ALA A 469 21.32 14.38 -3.61
CA ALA A 469 20.67 13.91 -2.38
C ALA A 469 20.33 15.05 -1.41
N ARG A 470 21.24 16.03 -1.25
CA ARG A 470 20.98 17.29 -0.51
C ARG A 470 19.83 18.09 -1.10
N LYS A 471 19.85 18.34 -2.41
CA LYS A 471 18.81 19.12 -3.10
C LYS A 471 17.45 18.43 -3.04
N GLN A 472 17.44 17.11 -3.17
CA GLN A 472 16.23 16.29 -3.24
C GLN A 472 15.72 15.85 -1.88
N ARG A 473 16.53 15.92 -0.82
CA ARG A 473 16.20 15.49 0.56
C ARG A 473 15.74 14.03 0.62
N CYS A 474 16.49 13.18 -0.08
CA CYS A 474 16.24 11.75 -0.21
C CYS A 474 17.57 11.02 -0.41
N ILE A 475 17.56 9.68 -0.24
CA ILE A 475 18.70 8.88 -0.69
C ILE A 475 18.78 8.94 -2.21
N VAL A 476 19.98 9.11 -2.77
CA VAL A 476 20.25 8.99 -4.21
C VAL A 476 21.12 7.77 -4.45
N VAL A 477 20.72 6.95 -5.41
CA VAL A 477 21.46 5.80 -5.92
C VAL A 477 21.72 5.99 -7.41
N CYS A 478 23.00 6.13 -7.77
CA CYS A 478 23.45 6.11 -9.16
C CYS A 478 24.05 4.73 -9.44
N THR A 479 23.38 3.92 -10.26
CA THR A 479 23.83 2.56 -10.59
C THR A 479 24.80 2.55 -11.77
N GLY A 480 25.79 1.64 -11.77
CA GLY A 480 26.79 1.53 -12.83
C GLY A 480 27.71 0.31 -12.70
N VAL A 481 28.96 0.44 -13.16
CA VAL A 481 30.04 -0.54 -12.85
C VAL A 481 30.51 -0.38 -11.40
N ASP A 482 30.51 0.88 -10.93
CA ASP A 482 30.51 1.24 -9.52
C ASP A 482 29.14 1.86 -9.22
N ASP A 483 28.49 1.41 -8.14
CA ASP A 483 27.28 2.03 -7.65
C ASP A 483 27.62 3.10 -6.60
N TYR A 484 27.00 4.28 -6.70
CA TYR A 484 27.20 5.40 -5.78
C TYR A 484 25.90 5.70 -5.03
N ILE A 485 25.93 5.60 -3.71
CA ILE A 485 24.77 5.81 -2.83
C ILE A 485 25.07 6.96 -1.86
N SER A 486 24.14 7.90 -1.70
CA SER A 486 24.29 9.04 -0.77
C SER A 486 22.98 9.47 -0.13
N ASP A 487 23.04 9.85 1.15
CA ASP A 487 21.99 10.55 1.90
C ASP A 487 22.10 12.08 1.81
N GLY A 488 23.18 12.59 1.20
CA GLY A 488 23.53 14.02 1.14
C GLY A 488 24.68 14.42 2.09
N GLU A 489 25.06 13.60 3.05
CA GLU A 489 26.23 13.81 3.90
C GLU A 489 27.32 12.76 3.62
N THR A 490 26.91 11.50 3.68
CA THR A 490 27.70 10.30 3.44
C THR A 490 27.63 9.92 1.96
N VAL A 491 28.72 9.39 1.40
CA VAL A 491 28.73 8.77 0.08
C VAL A 491 29.42 7.41 0.18
N VAL A 492 28.71 6.36 -0.21
CA VAL A 492 29.23 4.99 -0.30
C VAL A 492 29.42 4.64 -1.77
N LYS A 493 30.57 4.05 -2.10
CA LYS A 493 30.81 3.39 -3.38
C LYS A 493 30.77 1.88 -3.17
N LEU A 494 29.95 1.18 -3.94
CA LEU A 494 29.96 -0.28 -4.03
C LEU A 494 30.58 -0.69 -5.38
N SER A 495 31.36 -1.77 -5.37
CA SER A 495 32.06 -2.31 -6.55
C SER A 495 31.75 -3.80 -6.71
N ASN A 496 30.51 -4.15 -6.41
CA ASN A 496 29.98 -5.52 -6.45
C ASN A 496 29.12 -5.73 -7.70
N GLY A 497 28.87 -6.98 -8.06
CA GLY A 497 28.02 -7.39 -9.18
C GLY A 497 28.80 -7.99 -10.34
N ASP A 498 28.09 -8.33 -11.40
CA ASP A 498 28.67 -8.90 -12.62
C ASP A 498 28.15 -8.18 -13.88
N LYS A 499 29.01 -8.12 -14.91
CA LYS A 499 28.70 -7.55 -16.24
C LYS A 499 27.45 -8.15 -16.89
N LEU A 500 27.06 -9.38 -16.53
CA LEU A 500 25.85 -10.04 -17.02
C LEU A 500 24.56 -9.30 -16.62
N LEU A 501 24.59 -8.45 -15.58
CA LEU A 501 23.49 -7.54 -15.25
C LEU A 501 23.17 -6.56 -16.39
N GLY A 502 24.16 -6.20 -17.21
CA GLY A 502 24.00 -5.29 -18.34
C GLY A 502 23.44 -5.94 -19.61
N VAL A 503 23.29 -7.27 -19.65
CA VAL A 503 22.79 -8.01 -20.84
C VAL A 503 21.44 -8.70 -20.62
N ILE A 504 20.79 -8.46 -19.47
CA ILE A 504 19.41 -8.85 -19.21
C ILE A 504 18.52 -7.61 -19.08
N THR A 505 17.32 -7.67 -19.65
CA THR A 505 16.33 -6.60 -19.43
C THR A 505 15.88 -6.58 -17.97
N GLY A 506 15.53 -5.40 -17.47
CA GLY A 506 14.93 -5.24 -16.14
C GLY A 506 15.85 -5.43 -14.93
N SER A 507 17.16 -5.67 -15.10
CA SER A 507 18.12 -5.73 -13.98
C SER A 507 18.00 -4.51 -13.05
N GLY A 508 18.13 -3.30 -13.60
CA GLY A 508 17.96 -2.05 -12.85
C GLY A 508 16.55 -1.86 -12.25
N CYS A 509 15.52 -2.51 -12.79
CA CYS A 509 14.15 -2.45 -12.28
C CYS A 509 13.95 -3.41 -11.10
N MET A 510 14.47 -4.64 -11.19
CA MET A 510 14.57 -5.59 -10.07
C MET A 510 15.35 -4.96 -8.91
N THR A 511 16.46 -4.27 -9.19
CA THR A 511 17.21 -3.48 -8.21
C THR A 511 16.32 -2.46 -7.50
N GLY A 512 15.44 -1.76 -8.23
CA GLY A 512 14.45 -0.84 -7.66
C GLY A 512 13.48 -1.54 -6.70
N SER A 513 12.98 -2.73 -7.06
CA SER A 513 12.11 -3.53 -6.18
C SER A 513 12.84 -4.01 -4.93
N LEU A 514 14.09 -4.47 -5.04
CA LEU A 514 14.90 -4.88 -3.89
C LEU A 514 15.18 -3.70 -2.94
N VAL A 515 15.55 -2.52 -3.48
CA VAL A 515 15.68 -1.29 -2.69
C VAL A 515 14.38 -0.94 -1.95
N ALA A 516 13.21 -1.10 -2.59
CA ALA A 516 11.92 -0.89 -1.95
C ALA A 516 11.64 -1.92 -0.83
N CYS A 517 12.01 -3.19 -1.02
CA CYS A 517 11.94 -4.23 0.00
C CYS A 517 12.76 -3.85 1.24
N PHE A 518 14.06 -3.59 1.07
CA PHE A 518 14.94 -3.32 2.20
C PHE A 518 14.64 -1.98 2.91
N CYS A 519 14.14 -0.96 2.20
CA CYS A 519 13.62 0.25 2.86
C CYS A 519 12.35 -0.02 3.67
N ALA A 520 11.45 -0.89 3.19
CA ALA A 520 10.28 -1.32 3.96
C ALA A 520 10.68 -2.12 5.22
N ALA A 521 11.71 -2.97 5.12
CA ALA A 521 12.30 -3.68 6.26
C ALA A 521 12.96 -2.73 7.27
N ALA A 522 13.67 -1.69 6.82
CA ALA A 522 14.28 -0.69 7.69
C ALA A 522 13.23 0.10 8.49
N ARG A 523 12.12 0.47 7.83
CA ARG A 523 10.94 1.06 8.49
C ARG A 523 10.31 0.11 9.49
N LEU A 524 10.11 -1.15 9.12
CA LEU A 524 9.58 -2.19 10.02
C LEU A 524 10.43 -2.34 11.27
N LYS A 525 11.76 -2.48 11.12
CA LYS A 525 12.71 -2.59 12.24
C LYS A 525 12.61 -1.38 13.19
N SER A 526 12.52 -0.17 12.64
CA SER A 526 12.35 1.08 13.42
C SER A 526 11.01 1.11 14.19
N LEU A 527 9.91 0.69 13.56
CA LEU A 527 8.60 0.60 14.21
C LEU A 527 8.61 -0.41 15.36
N SER A 528 9.20 -1.60 15.15
CA SER A 528 9.29 -2.65 16.16
C SER A 528 10.25 -2.33 17.31
N SER A 529 11.26 -1.47 17.09
CA SER A 529 12.19 -1.06 18.15
C SER A 529 11.61 -0.02 19.11
N GLY A 530 10.37 0.45 18.89
CA GLY A 530 9.69 1.43 19.75
C GLY A 530 10.32 2.82 19.78
N ASN A 531 11.35 3.08 18.97
CA ASN A 531 12.11 4.33 19.04
C ASN A 531 11.28 5.49 18.45
N THR A 532 11.04 6.52 19.27
CA THR A 532 10.19 7.67 18.92
C THR A 532 10.96 8.86 18.34
N ASP A 533 12.29 8.87 18.40
CA ASP A 533 13.11 10.01 17.95
C ASP A 533 12.89 10.34 16.46
N ASP A 534 12.69 9.31 15.63
CA ASP A 534 12.41 9.43 14.20
C ASP A 534 10.97 9.87 13.87
N SER A 535 10.12 10.14 14.87
CA SER A 535 8.69 10.34 14.66
C SER A 535 8.33 11.57 13.82
N ASN A 536 9.27 12.52 13.67
CA ASN A 536 9.10 13.76 12.92
C ASN A 536 9.53 13.66 11.45
N ASN A 537 10.22 12.58 11.05
CA ASN A 537 10.59 12.31 9.67
C ASN A 537 9.40 11.79 8.86
N LEU A 538 9.37 12.09 7.55
CA LEU A 538 8.32 11.63 6.63
C LEU A 538 8.27 10.09 6.52
N VAL A 539 9.42 9.43 6.67
CA VAL A 539 9.57 7.97 6.77
C VAL A 539 10.55 7.69 7.91
N ARG A 540 10.25 6.68 8.73
CA ARG A 540 11.09 6.28 9.88
C ARG A 540 12.08 5.18 9.53
N GLY A 541 13.22 5.16 10.23
CA GLY A 541 14.25 4.14 10.10
C GLY A 541 15.32 4.48 9.07
N ASP A 542 16.40 3.71 9.10
CA ASP A 542 17.58 3.98 8.30
C ASP A 542 17.39 3.63 6.82
N MET A 543 17.03 4.64 6.03
CA MET A 543 16.83 4.52 4.59
C MET A 543 18.15 4.40 3.82
N LEU A 544 19.28 4.86 4.36
CA LEU A 544 20.58 4.69 3.72
C LEU A 544 21.01 3.22 3.77
N LEU A 545 20.93 2.59 4.95
CA LEU A 545 21.16 1.16 5.12
C LEU A 545 20.13 0.32 4.34
N GLY A 546 18.86 0.76 4.29
CA GLY A 546 17.83 0.14 3.45
C GLY A 546 18.21 0.14 1.96
N ALA A 547 18.60 1.30 1.42
CA ALA A 547 19.01 1.42 0.03
C ALA A 547 20.29 0.61 -0.28
N LEU A 548 21.32 0.73 0.57
CA LEU A 548 22.56 -0.05 0.45
C LEU A 548 22.28 -1.56 0.45
N SER A 549 21.40 -2.03 1.33
CA SER A 549 21.08 -3.46 1.43
C SER A 549 20.34 -3.96 0.19
N GLY A 550 19.48 -3.14 -0.43
CA GLY A 550 18.84 -3.48 -1.71
C GLY A 550 19.83 -3.59 -2.88
N ILE A 551 20.84 -2.73 -2.94
CA ILE A 551 21.90 -2.80 -3.95
C ILE A 551 22.82 -4.00 -3.71
N LEU A 552 23.23 -4.24 -2.46
CA LEU A 552 24.00 -5.42 -2.09
C LEU A 552 23.25 -6.72 -2.37
N ALA A 553 21.93 -6.76 -2.16
CA ALA A 553 21.12 -7.93 -2.49
C ALA A 553 21.21 -8.29 -3.98
N MET A 554 21.07 -7.29 -4.86
CA MET A 554 21.17 -7.51 -6.31
C MET A 554 22.58 -7.94 -6.73
N THR A 555 23.59 -7.21 -6.25
CA THR A 555 24.98 -7.36 -6.71
C THR A 555 25.64 -8.64 -6.19
N ILE A 556 25.44 -9.00 -4.93
CA ILE A 556 25.93 -10.28 -4.37
C ILE A 556 25.23 -11.46 -5.06
N ALA A 557 23.91 -11.39 -5.28
CA ALA A 557 23.20 -12.45 -5.99
C ALA A 557 23.68 -12.59 -7.45
N ALA A 558 24.04 -11.48 -8.11
CA ALA A 558 24.61 -11.49 -9.46
C ALA A 558 25.99 -12.15 -9.52
N GLU A 559 26.90 -11.84 -8.58
CA GLU A 559 28.22 -12.50 -8.49
C GLU A 559 28.06 -14.02 -8.31
N VAL A 560 27.21 -14.45 -7.37
CA VAL A 560 26.98 -15.87 -7.11
C VAL A 560 26.32 -16.54 -8.31
N ALA A 561 25.31 -15.91 -8.94
CA ALA A 561 24.63 -16.44 -10.12
C ALA A 561 25.56 -16.56 -11.33
N ALA A 562 26.44 -15.58 -11.56
CA ALA A 562 27.44 -15.62 -12.63
C ALA A 562 28.45 -16.76 -12.43
N ALA A 563 28.79 -17.09 -11.19
CA ALA A 563 29.70 -18.18 -10.84
C ALA A 563 29.08 -19.60 -10.91
N ARG A 564 27.77 -19.74 -11.11
CA ARG A 564 27.12 -21.07 -11.17
C ARG A 564 27.46 -21.82 -12.48
N PRO A 565 27.82 -23.12 -12.43
CA PRO A 565 28.09 -23.93 -13.63
C PRO A 565 26.93 -23.99 -14.63
N GLU A 566 25.69 -23.81 -14.15
CA GLU A 566 24.48 -23.73 -14.98
C GLU A 566 24.39 -22.45 -15.83
N THR A 567 25.12 -21.38 -15.44
CA THR A 567 25.08 -20.07 -16.09
C THR A 567 25.92 -20.07 -17.36
N LYS A 568 25.24 -20.20 -18.51
CA LYS A 568 25.84 -20.30 -19.86
C LYS A 568 25.55 -19.09 -20.75
N GLY A 569 24.73 -18.15 -20.29
CA GLY A 569 24.34 -16.95 -21.04
C GLY A 569 23.22 -16.17 -20.34
N PRO A 570 22.67 -15.12 -20.98
CA PRO A 570 21.77 -14.16 -20.32
C PRO A 570 20.52 -14.77 -19.68
N ASN A 571 19.86 -15.74 -20.34
CA ASN A 571 18.64 -16.36 -19.80
C ASN A 571 18.92 -17.32 -18.64
N THR A 572 20.00 -18.10 -18.68
CA THR A 572 20.39 -18.97 -17.56
C THR A 572 20.90 -18.14 -16.38
N PHE A 573 21.62 -17.05 -16.65
CA PHE A 573 21.98 -16.05 -15.65
C PHE A 573 20.75 -15.42 -14.98
N ARG A 574 19.75 -14.97 -15.76
CA ARG A 574 18.51 -14.38 -15.22
C ARG A 574 17.78 -15.33 -14.25
N SER A 575 17.67 -16.61 -14.60
CA SER A 575 17.07 -17.61 -13.72
C SER A 575 17.92 -17.84 -12.46
N ALA A 576 19.24 -18.02 -12.62
CA ALA A 576 20.17 -18.18 -11.51
C ALA A 576 20.20 -16.96 -10.56
N LEU A 577 20.03 -15.75 -11.10
CA LEU A 577 19.96 -14.51 -10.33
C LEU A 577 18.75 -14.50 -9.40
N ILE A 578 17.56 -14.88 -9.90
CA ILE A 578 16.34 -14.96 -9.09
C ILE A 578 16.47 -16.01 -7.98
N ASP A 579 17.09 -17.17 -8.28
CA ASP A 579 17.41 -18.19 -7.26
C ASP A 579 18.28 -17.62 -6.12
N GLU A 580 19.38 -16.94 -6.45
CA GLU A 580 20.35 -16.47 -5.46
C GLU A 580 19.86 -15.24 -4.68
N ILE A 581 18.96 -14.42 -5.26
CA ILE A 581 18.18 -13.38 -4.54
C ILE A 581 17.35 -13.99 -3.39
N CYS A 582 17.09 -15.31 -3.38
CA CYS A 582 16.41 -15.94 -2.26
C CYS A 582 17.29 -16.12 -1.00
N PHE A 583 18.61 -15.93 -1.11
CA PHE A 583 19.57 -16.03 0.01
C PHE A 583 19.44 -17.34 0.81
N ARG A 584 19.03 -18.46 0.19
CA ARG A 584 18.85 -19.75 0.89
C ARG A 584 20.18 -20.40 1.26
N ARG A 585 21.21 -20.17 0.45
CA ARG A 585 22.59 -20.66 0.62
C ARG A 585 23.45 -19.75 1.52
N LEU A 586 22.99 -18.52 1.78
CA LEU A 586 23.81 -17.46 2.37
C LEU A 586 24.07 -17.43 3.89
N PRO A 587 23.53 -18.32 4.76
CA PRO A 587 24.05 -18.44 6.13
C PRO A 587 25.56 -18.73 6.20
N LYS A 588 26.16 -19.30 5.15
CA LYS A 588 27.60 -19.58 5.09
C LYS A 588 28.46 -18.46 4.50
N ILE A 589 27.92 -17.62 3.61
CA ILE A 589 28.73 -16.62 2.87
C ILE A 589 28.97 -15.37 3.72
N ILE A 590 27.99 -14.93 4.52
CA ILE A 590 28.16 -13.82 5.47
C ILE A 590 29.13 -14.21 6.62
N CYS A 591 29.28 -15.51 6.91
CA CYS A 591 30.24 -16.02 7.89
C CYS A 591 31.71 -16.07 7.40
N LEU A 592 31.98 -15.88 6.10
CA LEU A 592 33.34 -16.02 5.53
C LEU A 592 34.16 -14.73 5.50
N SER A 593 33.64 -13.62 6.04
CA SER A 593 34.27 -12.30 5.99
C SER A 593 34.33 -11.54 7.32
N LEU A 594 34.07 -12.21 8.46
CA LEU A 594 34.15 -11.60 9.79
C LEU A 594 35.03 -12.43 10.77
N PRO A 595 35.96 -11.81 11.51
CA PRO A 595 36.75 -12.48 12.54
C PRO A 595 35.89 -13.04 13.68
N SER A 596 36.23 -14.24 14.13
CA SER A 596 35.48 -15.04 15.10
C SER A 596 35.77 -14.66 16.56
N SER A 597 35.15 -13.58 17.06
CA SER A 597 35.20 -13.26 18.50
C SER A 597 34.01 -12.45 19.05
N LEU A 598 32.77 -12.90 18.83
CA LEU A 598 31.59 -12.57 19.65
C LEU A 598 30.33 -13.30 19.14
N PHE A 599 30.08 -14.52 19.64
CA PHE A 599 28.74 -15.07 19.86
C PHE A 599 28.86 -16.33 20.72
N HIS A 600 28.70 -16.17 22.02
CA HIS A 600 28.56 -17.26 22.97
C HIS A 600 27.26 -17.04 23.74
N GLN A 601 26.24 -17.85 23.42
CA GLN A 601 25.39 -18.60 24.36
C GLN A 601 24.14 -19.12 23.63
N HIS A 602 23.95 -20.44 23.71
CA HIS A 602 22.74 -21.28 23.59
C HIS A 602 21.48 -20.68 22.90
N ILE A 603 20.85 -21.39 21.96
CA ILE A 603 20.12 -22.66 22.22
C ILE A 603 20.35 -23.71 21.12
N PHE A 604 20.46 -24.98 21.53
CA PHE A 604 20.56 -26.14 20.65
C PHE A 604 19.20 -26.51 20.04
N TYR A 605 19.18 -26.84 18.75
CA TYR A 605 18.51 -28.06 18.26
C TYR A 605 19.30 -28.64 17.09
N SER A 606 19.94 -29.79 17.31
CA SER A 606 20.59 -30.57 16.26
C SER A 606 19.58 -31.46 15.55
N MET A 607 19.54 -31.43 14.22
CA MET A 607 19.10 -32.58 13.43
C MET A 607 20.16 -32.89 12.38
N SER A 608 20.65 -34.13 12.39
CA SER A 608 21.57 -34.68 11.41
C SER A 608 20.89 -34.84 10.04
N PRO A 609 21.63 -34.76 8.92
CA PRO A 609 21.08 -35.11 7.62
C PRO A 609 20.79 -36.62 7.57
N GLN A 610 19.52 -37.00 7.41
CA GLN A 610 19.16 -38.38 7.08
C GLN A 610 18.90 -38.52 5.58
N THR A 611 19.66 -39.45 5.02
CA THR A 611 19.68 -39.98 3.66
C THR A 611 18.29 -40.20 3.06
N ILE A 612 18.09 -39.76 1.82
CA ILE A 612 16.96 -40.19 0.99
C ILE A 612 17.28 -41.61 0.51
N THR A 613 16.54 -42.61 1.01
CA THR A 613 16.52 -43.95 0.41
C THR A 613 15.31 -44.06 -0.51
N GLU A 614 15.55 -44.36 -1.79
CA GLU A 614 14.50 -44.83 -2.70
C GLU A 614 13.79 -46.06 -2.12
N THR A 615 12.47 -46.11 -2.24
CA THR A 615 11.72 -47.37 -2.11
C THR A 615 10.87 -47.60 -3.35
N LYS A 616 11.34 -48.49 -4.21
CA LYS A 616 10.52 -49.10 -5.27
C LYS A 616 9.40 -49.94 -4.65
N GLY A 617 8.21 -49.85 -5.24
CA GLY A 617 7.14 -50.84 -5.07
C GLY A 617 6.17 -50.54 -3.92
N GLY A 618 4.88 -50.54 -4.26
CA GLY A 618 3.76 -50.45 -3.31
C GLY A 618 2.99 -49.14 -3.43
N VAL A 619 1.85 -49.18 -4.14
CA VAL A 619 0.80 -48.15 -3.98
C VAL A 619 0.17 -48.39 -2.61
N PHE A 620 0.65 -47.67 -1.60
CA PHE A 620 0.15 -47.76 -0.24
C PHE A 620 -0.16 -46.36 0.29
N PHE A 621 -1.29 -46.23 1.00
CA PHE A 621 -1.76 -44.98 1.58
C PHE A 621 -0.66 -44.34 2.43
N PRO A 622 -0.20 -43.11 2.13
CA PRO A 622 0.80 -42.43 2.94
C PRO A 622 0.17 -41.99 4.25
N LEU A 623 0.60 -42.63 5.33
CA LEU A 623 0.32 -42.22 6.70
C LEU A 623 1.45 -41.29 7.16
N PRO A 624 1.17 -40.19 7.90
CA PRO A 624 2.19 -39.28 8.42
C PRO A 624 3.18 -40.04 9.32
N ARG A 625 4.45 -40.06 8.91
CA ARG A 625 5.53 -40.77 9.62
C ARG A 625 5.87 -40.18 10.99
N THR A 626 5.41 -38.96 11.28
CA THR A 626 5.76 -38.13 12.44
C THR A 626 4.58 -37.84 13.38
N ALA A 627 3.42 -38.47 13.18
CA ALA A 627 2.24 -38.29 14.02
C ALA A 627 2.41 -38.94 15.42
N SER A 628 2.06 -38.18 16.47
CA SER A 628 2.11 -38.66 17.85
C SER A 628 1.02 -39.71 18.16
N TRP A 629 1.23 -40.54 19.17
CA TRP A 629 0.23 -41.51 19.63
C TRP A 629 -1.11 -40.87 20.01
N VAL A 630 -1.09 -39.65 20.57
CA VAL A 630 -2.32 -38.90 20.88
C VAL A 630 -3.08 -38.54 19.61
N GLN A 631 -2.39 -38.04 18.57
CA GLN A 631 -3.02 -37.76 17.28
C GLN A 631 -3.58 -39.03 16.63
N TRP A 632 -2.83 -40.14 16.64
CA TRP A 632 -3.31 -41.43 16.13
C TRP A 632 -4.55 -41.95 16.88
N SER A 633 -4.60 -41.79 18.19
CA SER A 633 -5.78 -42.15 18.99
C SER A 633 -6.99 -41.29 18.64
N TYR A 634 -6.82 -39.98 18.44
CA TYR A 634 -7.90 -39.09 18.01
C TYR A 634 -8.42 -39.46 16.61
N ILE A 635 -7.51 -39.74 15.66
CA ILE A 635 -7.87 -40.12 14.29
C ILE A 635 -8.63 -41.44 14.24
N TRP A 636 -8.13 -42.52 14.85
CA TRP A 636 -8.74 -43.85 14.71
C TRP A 636 -9.82 -44.18 15.74
N ILE A 637 -9.75 -43.65 16.95
CA ILE A 637 -10.74 -43.95 18.01
C ILE A 637 -11.89 -42.95 17.98
N MET A 638 -11.60 -41.64 18.01
CA MET A 638 -12.66 -40.62 18.03
C MET A 638 -13.29 -40.45 16.65
N GLN A 639 -12.47 -40.22 15.62
CA GLN A 639 -12.98 -39.95 14.27
C GLN A 639 -13.24 -41.25 13.50
N GLY A 640 -12.42 -42.30 13.62
CA GLY A 640 -12.70 -43.61 13.03
C GLY A 640 -13.85 -44.34 13.74
N PHE A 641 -13.57 -44.92 14.91
CA PHE A 641 -14.49 -45.84 15.59
C PHE A 641 -15.79 -45.18 16.08
N ILE A 642 -15.70 -44.07 16.82
CA ILE A 642 -16.89 -43.45 17.43
C ILE A 642 -17.78 -42.79 16.37
N ALA A 643 -17.23 -42.02 15.43
CA ALA A 643 -18.05 -41.44 14.35
C ALA A 643 -18.62 -42.52 13.42
N GLY A 644 -17.85 -43.58 13.10
CA GLY A 644 -18.36 -44.73 12.34
C GLY A 644 -19.56 -45.41 13.01
N LEU A 645 -19.57 -45.55 14.34
CA LEU A 645 -20.73 -46.09 15.08
C LEU A 645 -21.97 -45.18 14.97
N ILE A 646 -21.77 -43.85 14.97
CA ILE A 646 -22.86 -42.87 14.81
C ILE A 646 -23.45 -42.98 13.40
N ASP A 647 -22.60 -43.03 12.37
CA ASP A 647 -22.99 -43.19 10.97
C ASP A 647 -23.78 -44.48 10.74
N ALA A 648 -23.32 -45.57 11.34
CA ALA A 648 -24.00 -46.87 11.32
C ALA A 648 -25.39 -46.81 11.96
N ALA A 649 -25.51 -46.18 13.13
CA ALA A 649 -26.78 -46.06 13.86
C ALA A 649 -27.81 -45.19 13.11
N ILE A 650 -27.36 -44.08 12.51
CA ILE A 650 -28.21 -43.21 11.68
C ILE A 650 -28.72 -43.99 10.46
N ASN A 651 -27.83 -44.66 9.74
CA ASN A 651 -28.21 -45.39 8.52
C ASN A 651 -29.00 -46.68 8.80
N PHE A 652 -28.77 -47.35 9.93
CA PHE A 652 -29.65 -48.41 10.43
C PHE A 652 -31.08 -47.92 10.61
N LYS A 653 -31.26 -46.77 11.28
CA LYS A 653 -32.60 -46.23 11.54
C LYS A 653 -33.29 -45.72 10.26
N ILE A 654 -32.53 -45.19 9.31
CA ILE A 654 -33.04 -44.85 7.98
C ILE A 654 -33.50 -46.11 7.24
N ALA A 655 -32.69 -47.19 7.22
CA ALA A 655 -33.06 -48.45 6.59
C ALA A 655 -34.36 -49.02 7.19
N MET A 656 -34.45 -49.08 8.53
CA MET A 656 -35.66 -49.57 9.22
C MET A 656 -36.91 -48.86 8.70
N ASN A 657 -36.90 -47.53 8.66
CA ASN A 657 -38.05 -46.73 8.24
C ASN A 657 -38.35 -46.85 6.74
N MET A 658 -37.36 -47.15 5.90
CA MET A 658 -37.51 -47.27 4.45
C MET A 658 -38.07 -48.64 4.04
N TYR A 659 -37.58 -49.71 4.67
CA TYR A 659 -37.91 -51.09 4.29
C TYR A 659 -39.02 -51.72 5.16
N GLU A 660 -39.51 -51.03 6.19
CA GLU A 660 -40.58 -51.47 7.12
C GLU A 660 -41.82 -52.07 6.41
N TYR A 661 -42.12 -51.59 5.20
CA TYR A 661 -43.31 -51.97 4.42
C TYR A 661 -43.02 -52.42 2.98
N GLU A 662 -41.75 -52.67 2.61
CA GLU A 662 -41.37 -53.03 1.24
C GLU A 662 -41.18 -54.55 1.10
N PRO A 663 -42.11 -55.29 0.46
CA PRO A 663 -42.17 -56.75 0.63
C PRO A 663 -41.13 -57.55 -0.16
N ASN A 664 -40.39 -56.94 -1.10
CA ASN A 664 -39.52 -57.66 -2.05
C ASN A 664 -38.23 -56.88 -2.36
N THR A 665 -37.27 -56.88 -1.43
CA THR A 665 -35.95 -56.30 -1.65
C THR A 665 -34.98 -57.36 -2.21
N SER A 666 -34.22 -57.00 -3.25
CA SER A 666 -33.27 -57.91 -3.92
C SER A 666 -31.90 -57.26 -4.17
N PHE A 667 -30.85 -58.08 -4.30
CA PHE A 667 -29.46 -57.67 -4.11
C PHE A 667 -28.66 -57.36 -5.40
N TRP A 668 -29.23 -57.53 -6.61
CA TRP A 668 -28.42 -57.75 -7.84
C TRP A 668 -28.68 -56.81 -9.04
N LEU A 669 -27.69 -56.86 -9.95
CA LEU A 669 -27.37 -55.99 -11.10
C LEU A 669 -28.55 -55.46 -11.97
N PHE A 670 -29.23 -54.42 -11.46
CA PHE A 670 -30.17 -53.51 -12.13
C PHE A 670 -31.40 -54.14 -12.82
N PRO A 671 -32.64 -53.72 -12.47
CA PRO A 671 -32.99 -52.44 -11.86
C PRO A 671 -33.42 -52.52 -10.37
N LEU A 672 -32.77 -51.70 -9.53
CA LEU A 672 -33.24 -51.00 -8.31
C LEU A 672 -34.23 -51.74 -7.37
N PRO A 673 -33.88 -51.98 -6.09
CA PRO A 673 -33.72 -50.86 -5.14
C PRO A 673 -32.44 -50.84 -4.28
N PHE A 674 -32.09 -51.92 -3.55
CA PHE A 674 -31.13 -51.87 -2.43
C PHE A 674 -29.68 -51.52 -2.83
N ALA A 675 -29.17 -52.10 -3.92
CA ALA A 675 -27.82 -51.76 -4.41
C ALA A 675 -27.73 -50.29 -4.88
N GLY A 676 -28.83 -49.71 -5.36
CA GLY A 676 -28.93 -48.30 -5.70
C GLY A 676 -28.98 -47.42 -4.44
N ASP A 677 -29.77 -47.80 -3.44
CA ASP A 677 -29.84 -47.12 -2.15
C ASP A 677 -28.48 -47.13 -1.41
N LEU A 678 -27.74 -48.24 -1.43
CA LEU A 678 -26.36 -48.27 -0.89
C LEU A 678 -25.42 -47.31 -1.63
N GLY A 679 -25.58 -47.15 -2.95
CA GLY A 679 -24.84 -46.17 -3.75
C GLY A 679 -25.20 -44.72 -3.40
N VAL A 680 -26.49 -44.42 -3.30
CA VAL A 680 -26.99 -43.12 -2.82
C VAL A 680 -26.51 -42.83 -1.40
N THR A 681 -26.52 -43.85 -0.53
CA THR A 681 -26.05 -43.75 0.86
C THR A 681 -24.57 -43.42 0.92
N CYS A 682 -23.71 -44.06 0.12
CA CYS A 682 -22.29 -43.71 0.05
C CYS A 682 -22.05 -42.27 -0.42
N LEU A 683 -22.85 -41.80 -1.39
CA LEU A 683 -22.76 -40.45 -1.91
C LEU A 683 -23.22 -39.41 -0.88
N VAL A 684 -24.36 -39.64 -0.20
CA VAL A 684 -24.94 -38.73 0.81
C VAL A 684 -24.13 -38.76 2.10
N GLN A 685 -23.84 -39.94 2.66
CA GLN A 685 -23.03 -40.11 3.86
C GLN A 685 -21.60 -39.62 3.64
N GLY A 686 -21.04 -39.88 2.45
CA GLY A 686 -19.73 -39.39 2.09
C GLY A 686 -19.69 -37.87 2.03
N LEU A 687 -20.67 -37.23 1.38
CA LEU A 687 -20.80 -35.78 1.37
C LEU A 687 -20.98 -35.21 2.80
N ALA A 688 -21.83 -35.83 3.63
CA ALA A 688 -22.03 -35.42 5.03
C ALA A 688 -20.74 -35.52 5.87
N THR A 689 -19.96 -36.59 5.69
CA THR A 689 -18.64 -36.80 6.31
C THR A 689 -17.66 -35.67 5.95
N TYR A 690 -17.49 -35.39 4.66
CA TYR A 690 -16.62 -34.31 4.16
C TYR A 690 -17.08 -32.91 4.56
N LEU A 691 -18.35 -32.74 4.94
CA LEU A 691 -18.91 -31.49 5.48
C LEU A 691 -18.66 -31.37 7.00
N ILE A 692 -19.03 -32.39 7.77
CA ILE A 692 -19.15 -32.32 9.25
C ILE A 692 -17.79 -32.47 9.94
N VAL A 693 -16.97 -33.45 9.54
CA VAL A 693 -15.72 -33.79 10.25
C VAL A 693 -14.76 -32.59 10.34
N PRO A 694 -14.51 -31.80 9.27
CA PRO A 694 -13.65 -30.62 9.37
C PRO A 694 -14.18 -29.58 10.37
N CYS A 695 -15.51 -29.40 10.43
CA CYS A 695 -16.14 -28.45 11.35
C CYS A 695 -16.04 -28.82 12.83
N LEU A 696 -15.88 -30.11 13.15
CA LEU A 696 -15.66 -30.57 14.52
C LEU A 696 -14.19 -30.46 14.94
N ILE A 697 -13.25 -30.75 14.04
CA ILE A 697 -11.82 -30.80 14.32
C ILE A 697 -11.18 -29.40 14.36
N LEU A 698 -11.58 -28.49 13.47
CA LEU A 698 -10.98 -27.15 13.37
C LEU A 698 -11.12 -26.32 14.67
N PRO A 699 -12.26 -26.34 15.40
CA PRO A 699 -12.36 -25.76 16.73
C PRO A 699 -11.39 -26.37 17.76
N ASP A 700 -11.24 -27.70 17.81
CA ASP A 700 -10.29 -28.37 18.72
C ASP A 700 -8.83 -28.02 18.40
N VAL A 701 -8.49 -27.90 17.12
CA VAL A 701 -7.16 -27.44 16.66
C VAL A 701 -6.91 -25.98 17.03
N ASN A 702 -7.89 -25.09 16.80
CA ASN A 702 -7.77 -23.67 17.16
C ASN A 702 -7.71 -23.45 18.68
N ALA A 703 -8.40 -24.28 19.46
CA ALA A 703 -8.32 -24.32 20.91
C ALA A 703 -7.04 -25.00 21.45
N SER A 704 -6.13 -25.44 20.56
CA SER A 704 -4.91 -26.18 20.89
C SER A 704 -5.12 -27.48 21.68
N ARG A 705 -6.32 -28.08 21.59
CA ARG A 705 -6.64 -29.37 22.20
C ARG A 705 -6.05 -30.54 21.43
N VAL A 706 -5.89 -30.37 20.12
CA VAL A 706 -5.20 -31.31 19.22
C VAL A 706 -4.20 -30.52 18.37
N SER A 707 -2.95 -30.95 18.35
CA SER A 707 -1.91 -30.33 17.51
C SER A 707 -2.05 -30.72 16.04
N LYS A 708 -1.70 -29.79 15.14
CA LYS A 708 -1.58 -30.08 13.69
C LYS A 708 -0.46 -31.09 13.42
N LEU A 709 -0.55 -31.79 12.29
CA LEU A 709 0.53 -32.64 11.80
C LEU A 709 1.67 -31.76 11.24
N PRO A 710 2.94 -31.95 11.66
CA PRO A 710 4.02 -31.04 11.30
C PRO A 710 4.36 -31.04 9.80
N ASP A 711 4.33 -32.22 9.16
CA ASP A 711 4.74 -32.39 7.77
C ASP A 711 3.56 -32.41 6.77
N GLY A 712 2.34 -32.64 7.28
CA GLY A 712 1.17 -33.08 6.50
C GLY A 712 1.14 -34.61 6.33
N PRO A 713 -0.02 -35.22 6.00
CA PRO A 713 -0.13 -36.67 5.77
C PRO A 713 0.43 -37.09 4.40
N TRP A 714 0.41 -36.20 3.41
CA TRP A 714 0.94 -36.46 2.07
C TRP A 714 2.43 -36.09 2.01
N PRO A 715 3.31 -36.94 1.45
CA PRO A 715 4.66 -36.50 1.11
C PRO A 715 4.59 -35.32 0.12
N ARG A 716 5.61 -34.47 0.07
CA ARG A 716 5.63 -33.34 -0.88
C ARG A 716 5.59 -33.84 -2.32
N THR A 717 4.40 -33.92 -2.90
CA THR A 717 4.18 -34.06 -4.33
C THR A 717 4.56 -32.73 -4.99
N ALA A 718 5.87 -32.47 -5.05
CA ALA A 718 6.51 -31.42 -5.81
C ALA A 718 7.72 -31.97 -6.62
N HIS A 719 7.72 -33.29 -6.94
CA HIS A 719 8.69 -34.01 -7.82
C HIS A 719 8.14 -35.08 -8.83
N LEU A 720 6.84 -35.41 -8.86
CA LEU A 720 6.16 -36.32 -9.82
C LEU A 720 5.89 -35.65 -11.20
N PRO A 721 4.92 -36.06 -12.03
CA PRO A 721 4.34 -35.18 -13.07
C PRO A 721 2.88 -34.78 -12.78
N ALA A 722 2.35 -33.87 -13.59
CA ALA A 722 0.93 -33.55 -13.66
C ALA A 722 0.03 -34.69 -14.17
N LEU A 723 -1.27 -34.66 -13.89
CA LEU A 723 -2.22 -35.52 -14.60
C LEU A 723 -2.39 -35.08 -16.06
N SER A 724 -2.34 -33.77 -16.31
CA SER A 724 -2.43 -33.16 -17.65
C SER A 724 -1.18 -33.40 -18.49
N GLU A 725 0.02 -33.36 -17.91
CA GLU A 725 1.30 -33.69 -18.58
C GLU A 725 1.41 -35.20 -18.83
N ALA A 726 0.93 -36.04 -17.90
CA ALA A 726 0.92 -37.49 -18.11
C ALA A 726 0.02 -37.93 -19.28
N TRP A 727 -1.11 -37.23 -19.46
CA TRP A 727 -1.99 -37.42 -20.62
C TRP A 727 -1.43 -36.81 -21.91
N ASN A 728 -0.82 -35.63 -21.82
CA ASN A 728 -0.30 -34.84 -22.94
C ASN A 728 1.22 -34.88 -23.05
N GLY A 729 1.83 -36.06 -22.88
CA GLY A 729 3.28 -36.24 -23.04
C GLY A 729 3.77 -35.69 -24.39
N PRO A 730 5.04 -35.27 -24.51
CA PRO A 730 5.53 -34.35 -25.56
C PRO A 730 5.39 -34.80 -27.04
N SER A 731 4.85 -35.99 -27.30
CA SER A 731 4.48 -36.50 -28.62
C SER A 731 2.97 -36.55 -28.90
N GLY A 732 2.13 -35.98 -28.02
CA GLY A 732 0.67 -36.08 -28.10
C GLY A 732 0.12 -37.48 -27.82
N LYS A 733 0.92 -38.35 -27.17
CA LYS A 733 0.54 -39.70 -26.75
C LYS A 733 0.67 -39.80 -25.22
N VAL A 734 -0.29 -40.50 -24.62
CA VAL A 734 -0.32 -40.77 -23.17
C VAL A 734 0.94 -41.53 -22.77
N ASP A 735 1.74 -40.97 -21.86
CA ASP A 735 2.85 -41.72 -21.27
C ASP A 735 2.34 -42.50 -20.06
N TRP A 736 1.90 -43.73 -20.33
CA TRP A 736 1.39 -44.66 -19.33
C TRP A 736 2.34 -44.94 -18.15
N ARG A 737 3.64 -44.60 -18.25
CA ARG A 737 4.59 -44.70 -17.12
C ARG A 737 4.49 -43.54 -16.14
N SER A 738 4.10 -42.37 -16.63
CA SER A 738 3.93 -41.14 -15.84
C SER A 738 2.56 -41.04 -15.15
N VAL A 739 1.53 -41.69 -15.73
CA VAL A 739 0.14 -41.70 -15.25
C VAL A 739 -0.01 -42.06 -13.76
N PRO A 740 0.69 -43.06 -13.18
CA PRO A 740 0.60 -43.34 -11.74
C PRO A 740 1.09 -42.19 -10.86
N GLY A 741 2.15 -41.48 -11.28
CA GLY A 741 2.67 -40.30 -10.57
C GLY A 741 1.72 -39.11 -10.66
N GLY A 742 1.20 -38.85 -11.87
CA GLY A 742 0.17 -37.82 -12.11
C GLY A 742 -1.12 -38.08 -11.34
N LEU A 743 -1.55 -39.35 -11.24
CA LEU A 743 -2.67 -39.76 -10.39
C LEU A 743 -2.38 -39.49 -8.91
N LEU A 744 -1.24 -39.95 -8.39
CA LEU A 744 -0.88 -39.77 -6.98
C LEU A 744 -0.81 -38.29 -6.58
N ARG A 745 -0.36 -37.45 -7.52
CA ARG A 745 -0.26 -36.02 -7.32
C ARG A 745 -1.61 -35.31 -7.40
N PHE A 746 -2.43 -35.61 -8.42
CA PHE A 746 -3.80 -35.11 -8.54
C PHE A 746 -4.65 -35.50 -7.31
N TRP A 747 -4.42 -36.71 -6.78
CA TRP A 747 -4.94 -37.13 -5.47
C TRP A 747 -4.51 -36.18 -4.36
N ALA A 748 -3.21 -36.02 -4.12
CA ALA A 748 -2.68 -35.23 -3.00
C ALA A 748 -3.22 -33.78 -2.98
N GLU A 749 -3.28 -33.11 -4.13
CA GLU A 749 -3.76 -31.73 -4.20
C GLU A 749 -5.28 -31.59 -4.28
N GLY A 750 -5.97 -32.61 -4.78
CA GLY A 750 -7.42 -32.71 -4.63
C GLY A 750 -7.84 -32.70 -3.16
N MET A 751 -6.99 -33.28 -2.29
CA MET A 751 -7.22 -33.49 -0.86
C MET A 751 -6.80 -32.30 0.03
N ASP A 752 -5.84 -31.47 -0.40
CA ASP A 752 -5.42 -30.26 0.35
C ASP A 752 -6.48 -29.13 0.38
N GLY A 753 -7.56 -29.23 -0.42
CA GLY A 753 -8.54 -28.15 -0.63
C GLY A 753 -9.86 -28.19 0.19
N MET A 754 -10.07 -29.19 1.05
CA MET A 754 -11.43 -29.56 1.50
C MET A 754 -11.88 -28.89 2.82
N GLY A 755 -12.61 -27.77 2.71
CA GLY A 755 -13.19 -27.04 3.87
C GLY A 755 -14.57 -26.46 3.60
N VAL A 756 -15.47 -27.32 3.13
CA VAL A 756 -16.72 -26.92 2.46
C VAL A 756 -17.69 -26.18 3.38
N LEU A 757 -17.81 -26.56 4.67
CA LEU A 757 -18.66 -25.87 5.65
C LEU A 757 -18.01 -24.63 6.31
N LEU A 758 -16.69 -24.45 6.21
CA LEU A 758 -16.06 -23.20 6.64
C LEU A 758 -16.20 -22.07 5.61
N LEU A 759 -16.60 -22.37 4.37
CA LEU A 759 -16.87 -21.34 3.37
C LEU A 759 -18.11 -20.49 3.73
N PRO A 760 -19.27 -21.05 4.14
CA PRO A 760 -20.39 -20.26 4.70
C PRO A 760 -20.08 -19.57 6.03
N TYR A 761 -19.34 -20.20 6.95
CA TYR A 761 -18.96 -19.56 8.22
C TYR A 761 -17.95 -18.43 8.03
N GLY A 762 -16.96 -18.64 7.16
CA GLY A 762 -15.98 -17.63 6.73
C GLY A 762 -16.65 -16.50 5.95
N TYR A 763 -17.64 -16.79 5.10
CA TYR A 763 -18.48 -15.79 4.44
C TYR A 763 -19.34 -15.01 5.44
N TRP A 764 -20.01 -15.67 6.37
CA TRP A 764 -20.83 -15.02 7.40
C TRP A 764 -19.99 -14.15 8.33
N ARG A 765 -18.83 -14.65 8.77
CA ARG A 765 -17.86 -13.92 9.57
C ARG A 765 -17.27 -12.74 8.78
N ALA A 766 -16.85 -12.95 7.53
CA ALA A 766 -16.37 -11.87 6.66
C ALA A 766 -17.44 -10.78 6.47
N ARG A 767 -18.70 -11.16 6.27
CA ARG A 767 -19.83 -10.22 6.13
C ARG A 767 -20.18 -9.51 7.45
N ARG A 768 -20.03 -10.19 8.60
CA ARG A 768 -20.15 -9.60 9.95
C ARG A 768 -19.01 -8.64 10.27
N ASP A 769 -17.82 -8.94 9.75
CA ASP A 769 -16.59 -8.17 9.88
C ASP A 769 -16.43 -7.16 8.70
N GLY A 770 -17.49 -6.92 7.92
CA GLY A 770 -17.61 -5.83 6.93
C GLY A 770 -16.99 -6.05 5.54
N LYS A 771 -16.49 -7.25 5.22
CA LYS A 771 -15.87 -7.55 3.91
C LYS A 771 -16.90 -8.02 2.88
N GLU A 772 -16.84 -7.45 1.68
CA GLU A 772 -17.56 -7.99 0.52
C GLU A 772 -16.87 -9.27 0.02
N VAL A 773 -17.57 -10.40 0.13
CA VAL A 773 -17.16 -11.68 -0.47
C VAL A 773 -18.17 -12.03 -1.55
N SER A 774 -17.72 -12.32 -2.75
CA SER A 774 -18.64 -12.70 -3.84
C SER A 774 -19.30 -14.05 -3.54
N ALA A 775 -20.63 -14.02 -3.38
CA ALA A 775 -21.43 -15.22 -3.17
C ALA A 775 -21.27 -16.24 -4.31
N SER A 776 -21.02 -15.79 -5.55
CA SER A 776 -20.78 -16.70 -6.70
C SER A 776 -19.42 -17.37 -6.63
N ALA A 777 -18.38 -16.71 -6.12
CA ALA A 777 -17.06 -17.31 -5.91
C ALA A 777 -17.10 -18.37 -4.80
N VAL A 778 -17.85 -18.10 -3.73
CA VAL A 778 -18.12 -19.06 -2.64
C VAL A 778 -18.92 -20.25 -3.17
N LEU A 779 -20.02 -20.02 -3.90
CA LEU A 779 -20.82 -21.08 -4.52
C LEU A 779 -20.02 -21.91 -5.53
N ALA A 780 -19.13 -21.31 -6.31
CA ALA A 780 -18.26 -22.03 -7.24
C ALA A 780 -17.22 -22.90 -6.51
N LYS A 781 -16.65 -22.41 -5.38
CA LYS A 781 -15.71 -23.19 -4.57
C LYS A 781 -16.43 -24.32 -3.83
N VAL A 782 -17.58 -24.06 -3.21
CA VAL A 782 -18.46 -25.08 -2.61
C VAL A 782 -18.89 -26.12 -3.65
N GLY A 783 -19.32 -25.70 -4.85
CA GLY A 783 -19.72 -26.59 -5.93
C GLY A 783 -18.60 -27.53 -6.39
N ARG A 784 -17.36 -27.02 -6.54
CA ARG A 784 -16.19 -27.87 -6.84
C ARG A 784 -15.94 -28.92 -5.77
N GLU A 785 -16.05 -28.56 -4.49
CA GLU A 785 -15.81 -29.52 -3.40
C GLU A 785 -16.97 -30.52 -3.23
N ILE A 786 -18.23 -30.14 -3.52
CA ILE A 786 -19.36 -31.08 -3.62
C ILE A 786 -19.10 -32.08 -4.75
N ILE A 787 -18.65 -31.62 -5.92
CA ILE A 787 -18.30 -32.50 -7.05
C ILE A 787 -17.17 -33.47 -6.67
N LYS A 788 -16.12 -33.02 -5.96
CA LYS A 788 -15.09 -33.91 -5.41
C LYS A 788 -15.67 -34.93 -4.43
N GLY A 789 -16.55 -34.51 -3.51
CA GLY A 789 -17.22 -35.40 -2.55
C GLY A 789 -18.05 -36.48 -3.24
N VAL A 790 -18.75 -36.13 -4.33
CA VAL A 790 -19.50 -37.07 -5.19
C VAL A 790 -18.56 -38.05 -5.90
N ILE A 791 -17.45 -37.58 -6.47
CA ILE A 791 -16.44 -38.44 -7.11
C ILE A 791 -15.82 -39.39 -6.08
N TRP A 792 -15.47 -38.91 -4.90
CA TRP A 792 -14.91 -39.75 -3.83
C TRP A 792 -15.92 -40.76 -3.28
N GLY A 793 -17.18 -40.35 -3.07
CA GLY A 793 -18.26 -41.26 -2.69
C GLY A 793 -18.44 -42.38 -3.72
N ALA A 794 -18.34 -42.07 -5.02
CA ALA A 794 -18.40 -43.07 -6.08
C ALA A 794 -17.15 -43.99 -6.10
N VAL A 795 -15.93 -43.46 -5.94
CA VAL A 795 -14.70 -44.28 -5.89
C VAL A 795 -14.70 -45.20 -4.67
N LEU A 796 -15.04 -44.68 -3.48
CA LEU A 796 -15.14 -45.48 -2.26
C LEU A 796 -16.26 -46.50 -2.35
N PHE A 797 -17.40 -46.15 -2.95
CA PHE A 797 -18.45 -47.12 -3.29
C PHE A 797 -17.88 -48.24 -4.15
N PHE A 798 -17.34 -47.98 -5.35
CA PHE A 798 -16.83 -49.05 -6.22
C PHE A 798 -15.65 -49.85 -5.63
N LEU A 799 -14.87 -49.28 -4.71
CA LEU A 799 -13.78 -49.97 -4.02
C LEU A 799 -14.26 -50.91 -2.91
N PHE A 800 -15.16 -50.43 -2.04
CA PHE A 800 -15.60 -51.18 -0.85
C PHE A 800 -16.90 -51.96 -1.07
N TRP A 801 -17.76 -51.57 -2.01
CA TRP A 801 -19.00 -52.28 -2.35
C TRP A 801 -18.77 -53.74 -2.78
N PRO A 802 -17.79 -54.09 -3.64
CA PRO A 802 -17.51 -55.50 -3.97
C PRO A 802 -17.01 -56.29 -2.76
N ILE A 803 -16.23 -55.66 -1.89
CA ILE A 803 -15.71 -56.28 -0.65
C ILE A 803 -16.86 -56.55 0.33
N SER A 804 -17.75 -55.58 0.51
CA SER A 804 -18.91 -55.71 1.39
C SER A 804 -19.96 -56.66 0.83
N ILE A 805 -20.17 -56.71 -0.49
CA ILE A 805 -20.93 -57.80 -1.13
C ILE A 805 -20.24 -59.14 -0.89
N ALA A 806 -18.92 -59.25 -1.03
CA ALA A 806 -18.22 -60.51 -0.79
C ALA A 806 -18.28 -60.98 0.67
N ILE A 807 -18.42 -60.05 1.64
CA ILE A 807 -18.63 -60.35 3.06
C ILE A 807 -20.09 -60.74 3.34
N LEU A 808 -21.07 -60.04 2.74
CA LEU A 808 -22.50 -60.20 3.04
C LEU A 808 -23.20 -61.29 2.20
N ALA A 809 -22.81 -61.49 0.94
CA ALA A 809 -23.44 -62.47 0.06
C ALA A 809 -23.33 -63.94 0.54
N PRO A 810 -22.24 -64.39 1.20
CA PRO A 810 -22.20 -65.71 1.82
C PRO A 810 -23.14 -65.85 3.03
N ILE A 811 -23.44 -64.74 3.72
CA ILE A 811 -24.31 -64.71 4.91
C ILE A 811 -25.79 -64.80 4.50
N TYR A 812 -26.14 -64.27 3.32
CA TYR A 812 -27.52 -64.14 2.84
C TYR A 812 -27.75 -64.84 1.48
N SER A 813 -27.34 -66.11 1.38
CA SER A 813 -27.27 -66.87 0.11
C SER A 813 -28.61 -67.23 -0.56
N HIS A 814 -29.74 -66.83 0.01
CA HIS A 814 -31.08 -67.04 -0.56
C HIS A 814 -31.52 -65.83 -1.41
N LYS A 815 -32.08 -66.09 -2.59
CA LYS A 815 -32.25 -65.12 -3.69
C LYS A 815 -33.35 -64.05 -3.48
N SER A 816 -33.79 -63.84 -2.26
CA SER A 816 -34.91 -62.99 -1.87
C SER A 816 -34.67 -62.48 -0.45
N MET A 817 -34.70 -61.16 -0.25
CA MET A 817 -34.82 -60.55 1.07
C MET A 817 -36.25 -60.03 1.23
N SER A 818 -37.21 -60.92 0.97
CA SER A 818 -38.64 -60.63 1.10
C SER A 818 -39.07 -60.69 2.56
N ALA A 819 -40.03 -59.83 2.92
CA ALA A 819 -40.78 -59.98 4.17
C ALA A 819 -41.46 -61.37 4.30
N ALA A 820 -41.72 -62.05 3.18
CA ALA A 820 -42.27 -63.41 3.15
C ALA A 820 -41.28 -64.49 3.61
N ASP A 821 -39.97 -64.26 3.51
CA ASP A 821 -38.91 -65.20 3.92
C ASP A 821 -38.45 -64.98 5.39
N GLY A 822 -39.07 -64.05 6.12
CA GLY A 822 -38.89 -63.86 7.57
C GLY A 822 -37.64 -63.08 8.01
N HIS A 823 -36.80 -62.62 7.08
CA HIS A 823 -35.52 -61.95 7.37
C HIS A 823 -35.60 -60.40 7.33
N LEU A 824 -36.60 -59.85 8.02
CA LEU A 824 -36.97 -58.40 8.09
C LEU A 824 -35.91 -57.44 8.66
N TRP A 825 -34.76 -57.93 9.13
CA TRP A 825 -33.71 -57.12 9.79
C TRP A 825 -32.37 -57.16 9.03
N ALA A 826 -32.30 -57.94 7.95
CA ALA A 826 -31.05 -58.24 7.26
C ALA A 826 -30.58 -57.08 6.35
N THR A 827 -31.51 -56.30 5.79
CA THR A 827 -31.23 -55.09 4.99
C THR A 827 -30.67 -53.95 5.84
N GLU A 828 -31.21 -53.79 7.05
CA GLU A 828 -30.87 -52.76 8.02
C GLU A 828 -29.48 -53.03 8.60
N ILE A 829 -29.23 -54.26 9.09
CA ILE A 829 -27.91 -54.65 9.58
C ILE A 829 -26.87 -54.56 8.45
N SER A 830 -27.20 -54.95 7.22
CA SER A 830 -26.30 -54.81 6.07
C SER A 830 -25.94 -53.34 5.81
N LYS A 831 -26.93 -52.42 5.82
CA LYS A 831 -26.68 -50.98 5.64
C LYS A 831 -25.85 -50.40 6.79
N ALA A 832 -26.10 -50.82 8.03
CA ALA A 832 -25.36 -50.37 9.22
C ALA A 832 -23.91 -50.85 9.24
N VAL A 833 -23.65 -52.14 8.97
CA VAL A 833 -22.28 -52.68 8.90
C VAL A 833 -21.50 -52.04 7.76
N PHE A 834 -22.14 -51.83 6.61
CA PHE A 834 -21.51 -51.17 5.46
C PHE A 834 -21.14 -49.71 5.76
N THR A 835 -22.08 -48.94 6.33
CA THR A 835 -21.84 -47.53 6.69
C THR A 835 -20.91 -47.38 7.89
N PHE A 836 -20.87 -48.34 8.82
CA PHE A 836 -19.82 -48.41 9.84
C PHE A 836 -18.43 -48.52 9.22
N ILE A 837 -18.23 -49.49 8.30
CA ILE A 837 -16.93 -49.73 7.68
C ILE A 837 -16.48 -48.52 6.85
N ILE A 838 -17.39 -47.95 6.04
CA ILE A 838 -17.10 -46.75 5.27
C ILE A 838 -16.80 -45.57 6.20
N GLY A 839 -17.64 -45.30 7.20
CA GLY A 839 -17.44 -44.23 8.17
C GLY A 839 -16.12 -44.36 8.93
N PHE A 840 -15.76 -45.58 9.37
CA PHE A 840 -14.52 -45.84 10.10
C PHE A 840 -13.27 -45.39 9.32
N PHE A 841 -13.18 -45.73 8.03
CA PHE A 841 -12.05 -45.33 7.20
C PHE A 841 -12.18 -43.90 6.67
N GLN A 842 -13.39 -43.47 6.30
CA GLN A 842 -13.63 -42.17 5.68
C GLN A 842 -13.53 -41.02 6.69
N ASN A 843 -14.16 -41.12 7.87
CA ASN A 843 -14.05 -40.09 8.91
C ASN A 843 -12.60 -39.97 9.40
N ALA A 844 -11.89 -41.09 9.62
CA ALA A 844 -10.48 -41.09 9.98
C ALA A 844 -9.60 -40.44 8.90
N LEU A 845 -9.87 -40.68 7.61
CA LEU A 845 -9.15 -40.07 6.50
C LEU A 845 -9.41 -38.56 6.40
N VAL A 846 -10.67 -38.11 6.52
CA VAL A 846 -11.01 -36.67 6.53
C VAL A 846 -10.43 -35.97 7.76
N ALA A 847 -10.36 -36.65 8.90
CA ALA A 847 -9.69 -36.15 10.10
C ALA A 847 -8.18 -35.99 9.92
N LEU A 848 -7.53 -37.00 9.33
CA LEU A 848 -6.11 -36.99 8.98
C LEU A 848 -5.77 -35.82 8.03
N GLN A 849 -6.61 -35.60 7.01
CA GLN A 849 -6.52 -34.45 6.10
C GLN A 849 -6.69 -33.13 6.87
N THR A 850 -7.73 -33.00 7.70
CA THR A 850 -8.02 -31.75 8.43
C THR A 850 -6.90 -31.36 9.40
N LEU A 851 -6.30 -32.34 10.09
CA LEU A 851 -5.13 -32.12 10.95
C LEU A 851 -3.84 -31.82 10.17
N GLY A 852 -3.78 -32.25 8.91
CA GLY A 852 -2.69 -32.04 7.97
C GLY A 852 -2.76 -30.77 7.14
N ALA A 853 -3.95 -30.23 6.96
CA ALA A 853 -4.21 -29.09 6.10
C ALA A 853 -3.42 -27.85 6.59
N ARG A 854 -2.44 -27.44 5.80
CA ARG A 854 -1.82 -26.11 5.93
C ARG A 854 -2.92 -25.05 5.73
N GLN A 855 -2.79 -23.89 6.37
CA GLN A 855 -3.82 -22.84 6.32
C GLN A 855 -3.87 -22.16 4.94
N HIS A 856 -4.49 -22.84 3.97
CA HIS A 856 -4.92 -22.30 2.68
C HIS A 856 -6.45 -22.06 2.69
N TYR A 857 -6.91 -21.34 3.71
CA TYR A 857 -8.27 -20.80 3.79
C TYR A 857 -8.31 -19.28 3.62
N ASP A 858 -7.45 -18.75 2.76
CA ASP A 858 -7.82 -17.55 2.01
C ASP A 858 -8.68 -17.94 0.80
N ILE A 859 -9.79 -17.25 0.64
CA ILE A 859 -10.75 -17.47 -0.46
C ILE A 859 -10.35 -16.56 -1.63
N SER A 860 -9.08 -16.64 -2.02
CA SER A 860 -8.50 -15.90 -3.13
C SER A 860 -7.43 -16.74 -3.81
N GLU A 861 -7.89 -17.72 -4.60
CA GLU A 861 -7.36 -18.05 -5.92
C GLU A 861 -8.00 -19.35 -6.44
N GLY A 862 -8.21 -19.39 -7.74
CA GLY A 862 -8.59 -20.58 -8.48
C GLY A 862 -7.85 -20.54 -9.80
N GLY A 863 -6.84 -21.40 -9.93
CA GLY A 863 -6.00 -21.53 -11.11
C GLY A 863 -5.03 -22.67 -10.91
N SER A 864 -4.98 -23.60 -11.87
CA SER A 864 -4.04 -24.73 -11.93
C SER A 864 -2.59 -24.22 -11.84
N VAL A 865 -1.65 -24.73 -11.03
CA VAL A 865 -1.35 -26.13 -10.63
C VAL A 865 -0.73 -26.91 -11.82
N ASP A 866 0.31 -27.73 -11.57
CA ASP A 866 1.01 -28.70 -12.49
C ASP A 866 2.28 -28.20 -13.25
N HIS A 867 3.43 -28.93 -13.36
CA HIS A 867 4.35 -29.34 -12.27
C HIS A 867 5.85 -29.66 -12.62
N GLN A 868 6.74 -29.59 -11.61
CA GLN A 868 7.90 -30.50 -11.35
C GLN A 868 9.13 -30.54 -12.31
N ALA A 869 10.39 -30.94 -11.98
CA ALA A 869 11.18 -31.37 -10.78
C ALA A 869 11.59 -32.87 -10.71
N GLY A 870 12.82 -33.20 -11.12
CA GLY A 870 13.31 -34.59 -11.27
C GLY A 870 13.96 -35.24 -10.04
N GLN A 871 14.65 -36.36 -10.26
CA GLN A 871 15.31 -37.16 -9.22
C GLN A 871 16.55 -37.88 -9.79
N GLU A 872 17.73 -37.63 -9.22
CA GLU A 872 18.89 -38.54 -9.28
C GLU A 872 19.85 -38.15 -8.16
N ASP A 873 20.25 -39.11 -7.32
CA ASP A 873 21.24 -38.92 -6.25
C ASP A 873 21.92 -40.27 -5.99
N ALA A 874 23.14 -40.47 -6.51
CA ALA A 874 23.94 -41.66 -6.24
C ALA A 874 25.46 -41.45 -6.43
N THR A 875 26.18 -41.74 -5.35
CA THR A 875 27.58 -42.22 -5.32
C THR A 875 28.68 -41.33 -5.93
N VAL A 876 29.30 -40.55 -5.04
CA VAL A 876 30.74 -40.28 -5.06
C VAL A 876 31.48 -41.57 -4.72
N ASP A 877 32.15 -42.18 -5.70
CA ASP A 877 33.36 -43.00 -5.49
C ASP A 877 34.18 -43.09 -6.78
N GLU A 878 35.25 -42.28 -6.89
CA GLU A 878 36.45 -42.57 -7.74
C GLU A 878 37.52 -41.45 -7.74
N ARG A 879 37.18 -40.20 -7.43
CA ARG A 879 38.10 -39.04 -7.62
C ARG A 879 39.03 -38.70 -6.43
N THR A 880 39.49 -39.72 -5.70
CA THR A 880 40.59 -39.58 -4.71
C THR A 880 41.83 -40.41 -5.10
N ARG A 881 42.05 -40.61 -6.41
CA ARG A 881 43.31 -41.06 -7.00
C ARG A 881 43.57 -40.27 -8.28
N LEU A 882 44.81 -39.83 -8.47
CA LEU A 882 45.28 -38.91 -9.53
C LEU A 882 44.72 -37.48 -9.31
N LEU A 883 45.51 -36.44 -9.02
CA LEU A 883 46.93 -36.21 -9.30
C LEU A 883 47.66 -35.60 -8.07
N GLY A 884 48.84 -36.13 -7.75
CA GLY A 884 49.91 -35.35 -7.13
C GLY A 884 50.88 -34.86 -8.20
N SER A 885 51.67 -33.82 -7.89
CA SER A 885 52.57 -33.07 -8.81
C SER A 885 51.85 -32.50 -10.05
N VAL A 886 51.67 -31.17 -10.19
CA VAL A 886 52.65 -30.07 -10.05
C VAL A 886 51.97 -28.83 -9.45
#